data_AF-A0A938CMD4-F1
#
_entry.id   AF-A0A938CMD4-F1
#
_cell.length_a   1.000
_cell.length_b   1.000
_cell.length_c   1.000
_cell.angle_alpha   90.00
_cell.angle_beta   90.00
_cell.angle_gamma   90.00
#
_symmetry.space_group_name_H-M   'P 1'
#
loop_
_entity.id
_entity.type
_entity.pdbx_description
1 polymer ?
#
loop_
_entity_poly.entity_id
_entity_poly.type
_entity_poly.pdbx_seq_one_letter_code
_entity_poly.pdbx_strand_id
1 'polypeptide(L)'
;DRAFIVPAPAGVQIDGDLSDWDRSAALEGAFDEALRPRFTFTPAFMHDAEALYIGAHFVDDTPLVNRHDPAVEPDRGWDGDCLQVRLSSDPGQPYPLPDSKGDHICHLTIWHYTDARLPVLQLQYGMDYHGTRVLTGAESGVAFRADEDGKGYTLEARVPWGLLNAGEHPPKPGDRIALVAQPLWGDGSGWKNVLTFNEVIRQAGFSFQGCGMWGQGLLLDHGNLRPEERIASPAQQRAPLTLRVPVPAGAQSLSLGVFSETELVRTLPVVSFGAPSDGGEVEVRWDGLDDFGKPLPPGQYTVRFLTHAGVGQRHVTSVHSAGSPPWRTDDGRGAWGGDHGPPVAAAADAERLYLGWTVSEAGWAVIAVARELTADGKPRKLWGQHQVLELGILVTALATNGEVVFVAQDGKGWGADPMTAPNKAGVVLWEAKTGKPVNFPFGQRTLVLSEWSDALKPGGMTFLERASQYHPTVTKKRTWECFAQHDHGPNGLGLNLLGLAVIGDAVYGSLNLEDKIVGVNWRTGERLGEFAVPDPVGLAATPQGQLIVVSGRSVVRVDPASGEVTPIAQDALTQPWGLALDGDGRIYVSDCGDQMQVKVFDANGKPLRALGKPGGRPWVGRYDPSGMLMPAGLTVVGDTVWVCEHDDTPRRISLWSRDGRQRTELLGPGAYAVEGLVDGARPERVNVHNTLFEVDYRTGAVKTLSTLIRPQMTGFQFAPDGGYMGRALHYRHVNGREYVVQPSRGGMLVYLVESDIAEPVAAVGDGNALLLHGFVKSDLPEAVREELWRNPRAFAYVWTDRDGDHLVQEPELAIEPVPHFWGHYWGGWADEDLTLWGATENHLGLLYRVPVTGWTEHGAPIYPTPTAQQALFEVQGKGHVHSVLPLNGSVHVLEQAGGGAYGEGAAWSAVSRYTAEGRREWAYRNVWLGFGLEAPLAKPGDVVGAMKFIGDAPLPDGTDALAVNGYFGQFNLLSSEGLWLASLCHDNRYGPLASETTVWPENFSGCFFRHPESGRYYLIAGDTDCRIWEVTGLEGVRHGRVPLTLTAEDAGKALEAAKSRQGLVSDRPPIRLTRAEVKVDGDLGDWPADRLVDLDAPEGRASRAGIAYDAERLYAAFQVTDDSPMANAGDDEALLFKTGDACELFLATGPNADPHRTRPVAGDVRLILSVLSGEPVCVLFQPVRAQGDHQP
;
A
#
# COMPACT_ATOMS: atom_id res chain seq x y z
N ASP A 1 -21.14 -8.98 18.40
CA ASP A 1 -22.14 -7.93 18.12
C ASP A 1 -22.60 -7.17 19.37
N ARG A 2 -22.36 -7.67 20.59
CA ARG A 2 -22.80 -7.02 21.83
C ARG A 2 -21.77 -7.11 22.95
N ALA A 3 -21.84 -6.18 23.89
CA ALA A 3 -21.13 -6.15 25.16
C ALA A 3 -22.13 -5.96 26.31
N PHE A 4 -21.87 -6.60 27.46
CA PHE A 4 -22.63 -6.36 28.67
C PHE A 4 -21.96 -5.25 29.49
N ILE A 5 -22.76 -4.29 29.95
CA ILE A 5 -22.34 -3.19 30.83
C ILE A 5 -22.92 -3.49 32.21
N VAL A 6 -22.08 -3.89 33.16
CA VAL A 6 -22.52 -4.35 34.50
C VAL A 6 -22.57 -3.18 35.49
N PRO A 7 -23.30 -3.28 36.62
CA PRO A 7 -23.25 -2.24 37.66
C PRO A 7 -21.85 -2.10 38.27
N ALA A 8 -21.38 -0.87 38.46
CA ALA A 8 -20.09 -0.61 39.09
C ALA A 8 -20.10 -1.02 40.59
N PRO A 9 -19.05 -1.71 41.09
CA PRO A 9 -18.89 -1.97 42.51
C PRO A 9 -18.81 -0.68 43.35
N ALA A 10 -19.14 -0.78 44.64
CA ALA A 10 -19.00 0.36 45.54
C ALA A 10 -17.51 0.67 45.79
N GLY A 11 -17.08 1.89 45.46
CA GLY A 11 -15.74 2.40 45.78
C GLY A 11 -14.68 2.21 44.69
N VAL A 12 -15.09 2.00 43.43
CA VAL A 12 -14.19 1.96 42.25
C VAL A 12 -13.30 3.20 42.22
N GLN A 13 -11.98 3.00 42.10
CA GLN A 13 -11.01 4.07 41.91
C GLN A 13 -10.60 4.19 40.43
N ILE A 14 -10.17 5.39 40.04
CA ILE A 14 -9.63 5.65 38.70
C ILE A 14 -8.14 5.94 38.86
N ASP A 15 -7.35 4.88 38.97
CA ASP A 15 -5.91 4.89 39.25
C ASP A 15 -5.08 3.98 38.30
N GLY A 16 -5.74 3.35 37.33
CA GLY A 16 -5.17 2.42 36.37
C GLY A 16 -5.06 0.99 36.89
N ASP A 17 -5.85 0.55 37.87
CA ASP A 17 -5.82 -0.80 38.44
C ASP A 17 -7.21 -1.47 38.47
N LEU A 18 -7.46 -2.38 37.52
CA LEU A 18 -8.76 -3.06 37.40
C LEU A 18 -9.05 -4.11 38.49
N SER A 19 -8.32 -4.14 39.61
CA SER A 19 -8.52 -5.14 40.67
C SER A 19 -9.79 -4.94 41.50
N ASP A 20 -10.33 -3.72 41.54
CA ASP A 20 -11.61 -3.38 42.19
C ASP A 20 -12.81 -3.36 41.20
N TRP A 21 -12.57 -3.66 39.92
CA TRP A 21 -13.60 -3.74 38.86
C TRP A 21 -14.30 -5.10 38.80
N ASP A 22 -15.58 -5.11 38.40
CA ASP A 22 -16.25 -6.33 37.96
C ASP A 22 -15.93 -6.63 36.49
N ARG A 23 -15.02 -7.59 36.28
CA ARG A 23 -14.55 -8.01 34.95
C ARG A 23 -15.28 -9.23 34.40
N SER A 24 -16.39 -9.65 35.02
CA SER A 24 -17.10 -10.87 34.61
C SER A 24 -17.73 -10.80 33.21
N ALA A 25 -17.98 -9.58 32.72
CA ALA A 25 -18.46 -9.25 31.39
C ALA A 25 -17.35 -8.83 30.40
N ALA A 26 -16.07 -8.88 30.82
CA ALA A 26 -14.97 -8.42 29.98
C ALA A 26 -14.90 -9.24 28.68
N LEU A 27 -14.64 -8.53 27.58
CA LEU A 27 -14.36 -9.15 26.29
C LEU A 27 -12.85 -9.29 26.15
N GLU A 28 -12.40 -10.27 25.37
CA GLU A 28 -11.01 -10.35 24.93
C GLU A 28 -11.00 -10.24 23.41
N GLY A 29 -10.50 -9.09 22.92
CA GLY A 29 -10.37 -8.77 21.51
C GLY A 29 -8.92 -8.84 21.07
N ALA A 30 -8.68 -9.43 19.92
CA ALA A 30 -7.44 -9.31 19.17
C ALA A 30 -7.81 -9.31 17.68
N PHE A 31 -7.13 -8.51 16.88
CA PHE A 31 -7.41 -8.43 15.45
C PHE A 31 -7.20 -9.79 14.76
N ASP A 32 -6.18 -10.54 15.19
CA ASP A 32 -5.94 -11.93 14.82
C ASP A 32 -5.32 -12.71 15.98
N GLU A 33 -5.50 -14.03 15.98
CA GLU A 33 -4.96 -14.93 17.02
C GLU A 33 -3.43 -14.90 17.08
N ALA A 34 -2.75 -14.73 15.94
CA ALA A 34 -1.30 -14.61 15.87
C ALA A 34 -0.76 -13.34 16.56
N LEU A 35 -1.60 -12.31 16.71
CA LEU A 35 -1.22 -11.03 17.31
C LEU A 35 -1.42 -10.96 18.82
N ARG A 36 -2.16 -11.91 19.42
CA ARG A 36 -2.47 -11.89 20.86
C ARG A 36 -1.28 -11.59 21.78
N PRO A 37 -0.07 -12.12 21.56
CA PRO A 37 1.07 -11.84 22.44
C PRO A 37 1.58 -10.39 22.40
N ARG A 38 1.16 -9.59 21.42
CA ARG A 38 1.65 -8.23 21.14
C ARG A 38 0.53 -7.19 21.19
N PHE A 39 -0.67 -7.54 20.72
CA PHE A 39 -1.83 -6.65 20.59
C PHE A 39 -3.10 -7.37 21.05
N THR A 40 -3.39 -7.27 22.34
CA THR A 40 -4.65 -7.74 22.93
C THR A 40 -5.33 -6.58 23.62
N PHE A 41 -6.64 -6.45 23.42
CA PHE A 41 -7.48 -5.45 24.06
C PHE A 41 -8.56 -6.17 24.85
N THR A 42 -8.58 -5.95 26.16
CA THR A 42 -9.53 -6.58 27.07
C THR A 42 -10.43 -5.52 27.72
N PRO A 43 -11.49 -5.05 27.04
CA PRO A 43 -12.38 -4.05 27.60
C PRO A 43 -13.35 -4.62 28.63
N ALA A 44 -13.68 -3.80 29.62
CA ALA A 44 -14.76 -3.98 30.57
C ALA A 44 -15.56 -2.67 30.67
N PHE A 45 -16.88 -2.78 30.67
CA PHE A 45 -17.78 -1.63 30.78
C PHE A 45 -18.64 -1.78 32.03
N MET A 46 -18.74 -0.72 32.82
CA MET A 46 -19.64 -0.67 33.97
C MET A 46 -20.47 0.62 33.96
N HIS A 47 -21.57 0.64 34.71
CA HIS A 47 -22.40 1.84 34.85
C HIS A 47 -22.81 2.08 36.31
N ASP A 48 -23.06 3.35 36.62
CA ASP A 48 -23.89 3.75 37.76
C ASP A 48 -24.84 4.88 37.33
N ALA A 49 -25.58 5.45 38.29
CA ALA A 49 -26.54 6.52 38.03
C ALA A 49 -25.92 7.83 37.51
N GLU A 50 -24.60 8.02 37.65
CA GLU A 50 -23.90 9.27 37.33
C GLU A 50 -22.95 9.14 36.14
N ALA A 51 -22.40 7.94 35.88
CA ALA A 51 -21.35 7.77 34.89
C ALA A 51 -21.35 6.41 34.17
N LEU A 52 -20.75 6.42 32.98
CA LEU A 52 -20.23 5.26 32.28
C LEU A 52 -18.76 5.05 32.69
N TYR A 53 -18.42 3.83 33.06
CA TYR A 53 -17.05 3.42 33.37
C TYR A 53 -16.50 2.57 32.23
N ILE A 54 -15.33 2.95 31.74
CA ILE A 54 -14.62 2.26 30.66
C ILE A 54 -13.26 1.83 31.22
N GLY A 55 -13.04 0.54 31.31
CA GLY A 55 -11.79 -0.05 31.78
C GLY A 55 -11.24 -0.95 30.69
N ALA A 56 -9.93 -0.95 30.49
CA ALA A 56 -9.32 -1.85 29.52
C ALA A 56 -7.89 -2.20 29.92
N HIS A 57 -7.52 -3.46 29.68
CA HIS A 57 -6.12 -3.88 29.66
C HIS A 57 -5.66 -4.04 28.21
N PHE A 58 -4.49 -3.48 27.92
CA PHE A 58 -3.80 -3.57 26.64
C PHE A 58 -2.54 -4.41 26.82
N VAL A 59 -2.36 -5.42 25.97
CA VAL A 59 -1.04 -5.96 25.66
C VAL A 59 -0.48 -5.10 24.54
N ASP A 60 0.74 -4.61 24.73
CA ASP A 60 1.38 -3.61 23.88
C ASP A 60 2.91 -3.72 23.95
N ASP A 61 3.57 -3.75 22.81
CA ASP A 61 5.04 -3.76 22.74
C ASP A 61 5.66 -2.42 23.17
N THR A 62 4.92 -1.30 23.02
CA THR A 62 5.39 0.06 23.29
C THR A 62 4.37 0.85 24.12
N PRO A 63 4.06 0.40 25.35
CA PRO A 63 2.93 0.93 26.12
C PRO A 63 3.04 2.42 26.45
N LEU A 64 1.92 3.13 26.30
CA LEU A 64 1.70 4.54 26.67
C LEU A 64 2.53 5.55 25.84
N VAL A 65 2.76 5.22 24.57
CA VAL A 65 3.53 6.00 23.59
C VAL A 65 2.59 6.71 22.59
N ASN A 66 2.32 7.98 22.88
CA ASN A 66 1.57 8.91 22.05
C ASN A 66 2.10 10.34 22.28
N ARG A 67 2.71 10.94 21.26
CA ARG A 67 3.39 12.24 21.33
C ARG A 67 2.60 13.40 20.76
N HIS A 68 1.37 13.17 20.32
CA HIS A 68 0.49 14.24 19.86
C HIS A 68 0.07 15.12 21.04
N ASP A 69 0.55 16.37 21.02
CA ASP A 69 0.30 17.35 22.07
C ASP A 69 -1.15 17.84 21.99
N PRO A 70 -1.99 17.64 23.04
CA PRO A 70 -3.38 18.08 23.04
C PRO A 70 -3.55 19.61 22.89
N ALA A 71 -2.51 20.40 23.15
CA ALA A 71 -2.54 21.86 22.96
C ALA A 71 -2.22 22.29 21.52
N VAL A 72 -1.57 21.42 20.72
CA VAL A 72 -1.10 21.75 19.36
C VAL A 72 -1.94 21.05 18.30
N GLU A 73 -2.22 19.76 18.50
CA GLU A 73 -2.89 18.89 17.53
C GLU A 73 -3.89 17.95 18.21
N PRO A 74 -4.92 18.48 18.91
CA PRO A 74 -5.85 17.69 19.71
C PRO A 74 -6.61 16.62 18.90
N ASP A 75 -6.81 16.83 17.60
CA ASP A 75 -7.51 15.90 16.71
C ASP A 75 -6.60 14.78 16.17
N ARG A 76 -5.34 14.71 16.62
CA ARG A 76 -4.35 13.69 16.24
C ARG A 76 -4.04 12.67 17.33
N GLY A 77 -4.70 12.74 18.49
CA GLY A 77 -4.52 11.76 19.57
C GLY A 77 -4.80 10.30 19.18
N TRP A 78 -5.44 10.06 18.04
CA TRP A 78 -5.65 8.73 17.47
C TRP A 78 -4.42 8.13 16.74
N ASP A 79 -3.43 8.95 16.36
CA ASP A 79 -2.27 8.51 15.56
C ASP A 79 -1.12 7.97 16.45
N GLY A 80 -1.47 7.31 17.57
CA GLY A 80 -0.57 6.68 18.54
C GLY A 80 -1.34 5.73 19.47
N ASP A 81 -0.80 5.40 20.65
CA ASP A 81 -1.54 4.61 21.64
C ASP A 81 -2.78 5.35 22.12
N CYS A 82 -3.98 4.80 21.88
CA CYS A 82 -5.21 5.34 22.40
C CYS A 82 -6.38 4.34 22.41
N LEU A 83 -7.45 4.72 23.10
CA LEU A 83 -8.76 4.07 22.99
C LEU A 83 -9.77 5.06 22.43
N GLN A 84 -10.45 4.67 21.35
CA GLN A 84 -11.63 5.36 20.88
C GLN A 84 -12.90 4.59 21.27
N VAL A 85 -13.85 5.27 21.89
CA VAL A 85 -15.18 4.72 22.18
C VAL A 85 -16.22 5.59 21.52
N ARG A 86 -17.12 4.98 20.75
CA ARG A 86 -18.24 5.67 20.11
C ARG A 86 -19.53 5.03 20.55
N LEU A 87 -20.51 5.86 20.91
CA LEU A 87 -21.78 5.38 21.44
C LEU A 87 -22.93 6.34 21.17
N SER A 88 -24.16 5.83 21.26
CA SER A 88 -25.35 6.66 21.46
C SER A 88 -25.69 6.68 22.94
N SER A 89 -25.75 7.87 23.56
CA SER A 89 -26.12 8.00 24.97
C SER A 89 -27.62 7.97 25.22
N ASP A 90 -28.43 8.04 24.17
CA ASP A 90 -29.89 7.95 24.21
C ASP A 90 -30.35 6.51 23.89
N PRO A 91 -30.90 5.77 24.88
CA PRO A 91 -31.41 4.42 24.67
C PRO A 91 -32.72 4.37 23.87
N GLY A 92 -33.37 5.52 23.65
CA GLY A 92 -34.56 5.65 22.80
C GLY A 92 -34.27 5.66 21.30
N GLN A 93 -33.01 5.72 20.88
CA GLN A 93 -32.63 5.69 19.48
C GLN A 93 -32.90 4.32 18.82
N PRO A 94 -33.30 4.30 17.53
CA PRO A 94 -33.51 3.05 16.81
C PRO A 94 -32.20 2.25 16.68
N TYR A 95 -32.31 0.92 16.60
CA TYR A 95 -31.19 0.02 16.35
C TYR A 95 -31.48 -0.88 15.14
N PRO A 96 -30.56 -1.02 14.15
CA PRO A 96 -29.23 -0.40 14.06
C PRO A 96 -29.28 1.13 14.05
N LEU A 97 -28.27 1.76 14.65
CA LEU A 97 -28.25 3.22 14.80
C LEU A 97 -28.04 3.90 13.43
N PRO A 98 -28.93 4.81 13.00
CA PRO A 98 -28.75 5.58 11.78
C PRO A 98 -27.73 6.70 11.98
N ASP A 99 -27.08 7.13 10.89
CA ASP A 99 -26.21 8.30 10.93
C ASP A 99 -27.02 9.55 11.27
N SER A 100 -26.55 10.31 12.25
CA SER A 100 -27.20 11.52 12.73
C SER A 100 -26.17 12.55 13.18
N LYS A 101 -26.59 13.81 13.21
CA LYS A 101 -25.84 14.94 13.77
C LYS A 101 -26.30 15.29 15.19
N GLY A 102 -27.07 14.42 15.82
CA GLY A 102 -27.59 14.64 17.16
C GLY A 102 -26.51 14.54 18.23
N ASP A 103 -26.66 15.35 19.27
CA ASP A 103 -25.70 15.51 20.38
C ASP A 103 -25.56 14.25 21.25
N HIS A 104 -26.45 13.26 21.09
CA HIS A 104 -26.39 11.97 21.76
C HIS A 104 -25.47 10.95 21.08
N ILE A 105 -25.03 11.22 19.84
CA ILE A 105 -23.93 10.46 19.23
C ILE A 105 -22.64 11.04 19.77
N CYS A 106 -21.89 10.25 20.54
CA CYS A 106 -20.69 10.69 21.24
C CYS A 106 -19.46 9.94 20.73
N HIS A 107 -18.37 10.68 20.53
CA HIS A 107 -17.06 10.17 20.16
C HIS A 107 -16.06 10.54 21.25
N LEU A 108 -15.42 9.53 21.85
CA LEU A 108 -14.40 9.70 22.87
C LEU A 108 -13.07 9.23 22.29
N THR A 109 -12.03 10.05 22.37
CA THR A 109 -10.62 9.65 22.11
C THR A 109 -9.84 9.82 23.41
N ILE A 110 -9.28 8.73 23.92
CA ILE A 110 -8.62 8.66 25.24
C ILE A 110 -7.16 8.25 25.06
N TRP A 111 -6.20 9.09 25.43
CA TRP A 111 -4.78 8.78 25.29
C TRP A 111 -3.92 9.36 26.43
N HIS A 112 -2.68 8.88 26.53
CA HIS A 112 -1.67 9.38 27.45
C HIS A 112 -0.61 10.15 26.67
N TYR A 113 -0.59 11.49 26.82
CA TYR A 113 0.43 12.33 26.19
C TYR A 113 1.78 12.09 26.86
N THR A 114 2.64 11.34 26.17
CA THR A 114 3.86 10.73 26.72
C THR A 114 4.87 11.75 27.22
N ASP A 115 5.12 12.81 26.44
CA ASP A 115 6.19 13.77 26.73
C ASP A 115 5.91 14.55 28.03
N ALA A 116 4.63 14.75 28.40
CA ALA A 116 4.22 15.40 29.65
C ALA A 116 3.62 14.45 30.71
N ARG A 117 3.49 13.16 30.40
CA ARG A 117 2.81 12.15 31.24
C ARG A 117 1.40 12.56 31.66
N LEU A 118 0.62 12.99 30.67
CA LEU A 118 -0.66 13.65 30.90
C LEU A 118 -1.81 12.81 30.33
N PRO A 119 -2.78 12.36 31.14
CA PRO A 119 -3.98 11.70 30.63
C PRO A 119 -4.88 12.71 29.91
N VAL A 120 -5.47 12.30 28.79
CA VAL A 120 -6.30 13.14 27.93
C VAL A 120 -7.59 12.42 27.54
N LEU A 121 -8.70 13.14 27.58
CA LEU A 121 -10.00 12.75 27.02
C LEU A 121 -10.47 13.85 26.06
N GLN A 122 -10.60 13.52 24.79
CA GLN A 122 -11.29 14.34 23.81
C GLN A 122 -12.72 13.82 23.60
N LEU A 123 -13.69 14.73 23.58
CA LEU A 123 -15.10 14.48 23.30
C LEU A 123 -15.54 15.26 22.06
N GLN A 124 -16.28 14.61 21.17
CA GLN A 124 -16.96 15.21 20.02
C GLN A 124 -18.36 14.60 19.88
N TYR A 125 -19.25 15.29 19.16
CA TYR A 125 -20.65 14.89 19.01
C TYR A 125 -21.10 14.87 17.55
N GLY A 126 -22.08 14.01 17.26
CA GLY A 126 -22.65 13.83 15.92
C GLY A 126 -21.65 13.23 14.91
N MET A 127 -22.16 12.67 13.82
CA MET A 127 -21.32 12.15 12.73
C MET A 127 -20.56 13.23 11.95
N ASP A 128 -20.79 14.51 12.24
CA ASP A 128 -19.98 15.64 11.75
C ASP A 128 -18.95 16.16 12.77
N TYR A 129 -18.74 15.44 13.89
CA TYR A 129 -17.67 15.65 14.87
C TYR A 129 -17.64 17.07 15.46
N HIS A 130 -18.81 17.66 15.70
CA HIS A 130 -18.91 19.00 16.25
C HIS A 130 -18.73 19.02 17.78
N GLY A 131 -18.59 20.22 18.36
CA GLY A 131 -18.58 20.41 19.81
C GLY A 131 -17.35 19.88 20.55
N THR A 132 -16.18 19.87 19.92
CA THR A 132 -14.91 19.36 20.50
C THR A 132 -14.61 19.92 21.89
N ARG A 133 -14.34 19.03 22.85
CA ARG A 133 -13.84 19.35 24.20
C ARG A 133 -12.62 18.48 24.50
N VAL A 134 -11.56 19.08 25.00
CA VAL A 134 -10.34 18.37 25.41
C VAL A 134 -10.13 18.58 26.91
N LEU A 135 -10.16 17.50 27.67
CA LEU A 135 -9.96 17.47 29.12
C LEU A 135 -8.62 16.78 29.41
N THR A 136 -7.83 17.32 30.34
CA THR A 136 -6.49 16.80 30.65
C THR A 136 -6.27 16.65 32.15
N GLY A 137 -5.34 15.78 32.53
CA GLY A 137 -5.01 15.55 33.95
C GLY A 137 -6.21 15.03 34.74
N ALA A 138 -6.39 15.48 35.97
CA ALA A 138 -7.49 15.05 36.83
C ALA A 138 -8.89 15.39 36.28
N GLU A 139 -9.01 16.47 35.49
CA GLU A 139 -10.30 16.87 34.89
C GLU A 139 -10.75 15.91 33.78
N SER A 140 -9.83 15.13 33.20
CA SER A 140 -10.18 14.13 32.19
C SER A 140 -11.01 12.98 32.76
N GLY A 141 -10.90 12.69 34.06
CA GLY A 141 -11.49 11.50 34.67
C GLY A 141 -10.86 10.19 34.17
N VAL A 142 -9.61 10.25 33.68
CA VAL A 142 -8.87 9.12 33.10
C VAL A 142 -7.58 8.86 33.87
N ALA A 143 -7.23 7.59 34.06
CA ALA A 143 -5.95 7.14 34.58
C ALA A 143 -5.33 6.04 33.69
N PHE A 144 -4.01 5.98 33.69
CA PHE A 144 -3.22 4.98 32.99
C PHE A 144 -2.15 4.40 33.92
N ARG A 145 -1.88 3.10 33.79
CA ARG A 145 -0.80 2.42 34.51
C ARG A 145 -0.12 1.40 33.60
N ALA A 146 1.19 1.55 33.40
CA ALA A 146 1.97 0.55 32.68
C ALA A 146 2.13 -0.72 33.51
N ASP A 147 2.17 -1.86 32.83
CA ASP A 147 2.47 -3.15 33.44
C ASP A 147 3.93 -3.22 33.91
N GLU A 148 4.22 -4.01 34.94
CA GLU A 148 5.56 -4.10 35.53
C GLU A 148 6.62 -4.67 34.56
N ASP A 149 6.19 -5.49 33.59
CA ASP A 149 7.07 -6.08 32.58
C ASP A 149 7.26 -5.19 31.33
N GLY A 150 6.55 -4.06 31.27
CA GLY A 150 6.58 -3.12 30.15
C GLY A 150 5.94 -3.63 28.86
N LYS A 151 5.07 -4.64 28.93
CA LYS A 151 4.40 -5.26 27.76
C LYS A 151 2.91 -4.98 27.67
N GLY A 152 2.47 -3.91 28.32
CA GLY A 152 1.07 -3.55 28.38
C GLY A 152 0.80 -2.39 29.31
N TYR A 153 -0.46 -1.99 29.33
CA TYR A 153 -0.96 -0.99 30.25
C TYR A 153 -2.45 -1.17 30.52
N THR A 154 -2.88 -0.58 31.61
CA THR A 154 -4.28 -0.48 32.01
C THR A 154 -4.76 0.96 31.84
N LEU A 155 -5.96 1.10 31.28
CA LEU A 155 -6.71 2.36 31.15
C LEU A 155 -7.98 2.27 32.00
N GLU A 156 -8.26 3.33 32.74
CA GLU A 156 -9.53 3.53 33.44
C GLU A 156 -10.10 4.91 33.13
N ALA A 157 -11.39 4.98 32.84
CA ALA A 157 -12.10 6.23 32.62
C ALA A 157 -13.46 6.21 33.32
N ARG A 158 -13.76 7.28 34.07
CA ARG A 158 -15.10 7.59 34.57
C ARG A 158 -15.66 8.76 33.78
N VAL A 159 -16.62 8.49 32.90
CA VAL A 159 -17.23 9.50 32.03
C VAL A 159 -18.64 9.84 32.53
N PRO A 160 -18.85 11.03 33.12
CA PRO A 160 -20.18 11.44 33.57
C PRO A 160 -21.20 11.43 32.44
N TRP A 161 -22.42 10.95 32.68
CA TRP A 161 -23.50 10.97 31.70
C TRP A 161 -23.80 12.39 31.19
N GLY A 162 -23.56 13.42 32.01
CA GLY A 162 -23.64 14.83 31.61
C GLY A 162 -22.65 15.25 30.52
N LEU A 163 -21.46 14.63 30.43
CA LEU A 163 -20.54 14.85 29.30
C LEU A 163 -20.99 14.15 28.02
N LEU A 164 -21.88 13.17 28.14
CA LEU A 164 -22.48 12.44 27.01
C LEU A 164 -23.88 12.97 26.65
N ASN A 165 -24.23 14.17 27.12
CA ASN A 165 -25.55 14.79 26.96
C ASN A 165 -26.74 13.95 27.49
N ALA A 166 -26.49 13.03 28.43
CA ALA A 166 -27.49 12.16 29.04
C ALA A 166 -27.68 12.42 30.54
N GLY A 167 -27.24 13.57 31.06
CA GLY A 167 -27.30 13.88 32.50
C GLY A 167 -28.72 13.95 33.09
N GLU A 168 -29.72 14.36 32.30
CA GLU A 168 -31.12 14.41 32.73
C GLU A 168 -31.83 13.05 32.62
N HIS A 169 -31.39 12.23 31.66
CA HIS A 169 -31.97 10.93 31.32
C HIS A 169 -30.87 9.88 31.09
N PRO A 170 -30.11 9.51 32.14
CA PRO A 170 -29.04 8.53 31.99
C PRO A 170 -29.61 7.15 31.66
N PRO A 171 -28.93 6.35 30.82
CA PRO A 171 -29.28 4.95 30.60
C PRO A 171 -29.37 4.17 31.92
N LYS A 172 -30.36 3.28 32.04
CA LYS A 172 -30.63 2.48 33.24
C LYS A 172 -30.54 0.97 32.95
N PRO A 173 -30.46 0.10 33.97
CA PRO A 173 -30.53 -1.33 33.78
C PRO A 173 -31.73 -1.77 32.92
N GLY A 174 -31.47 -2.65 31.96
CA GLY A 174 -32.42 -3.09 30.94
C GLY A 174 -32.38 -2.28 29.65
N ASP A 175 -31.73 -1.12 29.63
CA ASP A 175 -31.59 -0.32 28.42
C ASP A 175 -30.51 -0.87 27.48
N ARG A 176 -30.70 -0.61 26.19
CA ARG A 176 -29.74 -0.87 25.12
C ARG A 176 -29.25 0.44 24.54
N ILE A 177 -27.93 0.55 24.39
CA ILE A 177 -27.28 1.62 23.63
C ILE A 177 -26.50 1.06 22.45
N ALA A 178 -26.29 1.87 21.40
CA ALA A 178 -25.30 1.54 20.38
C ALA A 178 -23.90 1.83 20.92
N LEU A 179 -22.96 0.91 20.73
CA LEU A 179 -21.60 1.00 21.28
C LEU A 179 -20.61 0.33 20.33
N VAL A 180 -19.46 0.95 20.16
CA VAL A 180 -18.27 0.36 19.54
C VAL A 180 -17.02 0.86 20.27
N ALA A 181 -16.07 -0.04 20.49
CA ALA A 181 -14.78 0.28 21.08
C ALA A 181 -13.69 -0.04 20.07
N GLN A 182 -12.76 0.89 19.89
CA GLN A 182 -11.68 0.78 18.93
C GLN A 182 -10.36 1.03 19.67
N PRO A 183 -9.59 -0.02 19.99
CA PRO A 183 -8.21 0.14 20.45
C PRO A 183 -7.27 0.56 19.30
N LEU A 184 -6.29 1.40 19.61
CA LEU A 184 -5.25 1.87 18.70
C LEU A 184 -3.89 1.72 19.39
N TRP A 185 -2.94 1.08 18.70
CA TRP A 185 -1.55 0.93 19.12
C TRP A 185 -0.64 1.79 18.26
N GLY A 186 0.26 2.54 18.87
CA GLY A 186 1.29 3.36 18.22
C GLY A 186 2.59 2.60 17.97
N ASP A 187 3.51 3.23 17.23
CA ASP A 187 4.90 2.78 17.16
C ASP A 187 5.73 3.35 18.32
N GLY A 188 6.98 2.89 18.46
CA GLY A 188 7.91 3.41 19.47
C GLY A 188 8.26 4.90 19.30
N SER A 189 7.91 5.51 18.17
CA SER A 189 8.07 6.95 17.92
C SER A 189 6.92 7.77 18.54
N GLY A 190 5.74 7.18 18.71
CA GLY A 190 4.53 7.82 19.24
C GLY A 190 3.88 8.84 18.32
N TRP A 191 4.22 8.82 17.02
CA TRP A 191 3.68 9.73 16.01
C TRP A 191 2.84 9.02 14.94
N LYS A 192 2.78 7.69 15.00
CA LYS A 192 2.06 6.87 14.05
C LYS A 192 1.32 5.73 14.73
N ASN A 193 0.06 5.54 14.37
CA ASN A 193 -0.67 4.31 14.64
C ASN A 193 -0.11 3.15 13.78
N VAL A 194 0.00 1.98 14.39
CA VAL A 194 0.51 0.74 13.76
C VAL A 194 -0.59 -0.29 13.59
N LEU A 195 -1.55 -0.37 14.53
CA LEU A 195 -2.65 -1.31 14.46
C LEU A 195 -3.92 -0.74 15.09
N THR A 196 -5.08 -1.07 14.51
CA THR A 196 -6.38 -0.83 15.09
C THR A 196 -7.44 -1.81 14.56
N PHE A 197 -8.46 -2.09 15.37
CA PHE A 197 -9.65 -2.82 14.95
C PHE A 197 -10.85 -2.40 15.80
N ASN A 198 -12.07 -2.73 15.36
CA ASN A 198 -13.29 -2.41 16.11
C ASN A 198 -13.79 -3.65 16.84
N GLU A 199 -14.08 -3.48 18.14
CA GLU A 199 -14.80 -4.42 18.97
C GLU A 199 -16.22 -3.95 19.26
N VAL A 200 -17.09 -4.93 19.57
CA VAL A 200 -18.54 -4.70 19.71
C VAL A 200 -19.13 -4.22 18.37
N ILE A 201 -19.01 -5.05 17.33
CA ILE A 201 -19.51 -4.75 15.98
C ILE A 201 -20.62 -5.69 15.53
N ARG A 202 -21.62 -5.16 14.82
CA ARG A 202 -22.67 -5.94 14.15
C ARG A 202 -22.19 -6.50 12.81
N GLN A 203 -21.36 -5.73 12.12
CA GLN A 203 -20.80 -6.05 10.81
C GLN A 203 -19.44 -5.34 10.66
N ALA A 204 -18.62 -5.76 9.71
CA ALA A 204 -17.38 -5.07 9.39
C ALA A 204 -17.65 -3.66 8.83
N GLY A 205 -16.74 -2.72 9.08
CA GLY A 205 -16.81 -1.35 8.56
C GLY A 205 -15.85 -0.40 9.29
N PHE A 206 -15.95 0.89 8.96
CA PHE A 206 -15.23 1.98 9.62
C PHE A 206 -16.15 2.72 10.59
N SER A 207 -15.93 2.54 11.90
CA SER A 207 -16.83 3.08 12.93
C SER A 207 -16.89 4.61 12.96
N PHE A 208 -15.90 5.28 12.38
CA PHE A 208 -15.85 6.72 12.24
C PHE A 208 -16.59 7.27 11.01
N GLN A 209 -16.93 6.43 10.02
CA GLN A 209 -17.66 6.83 8.81
C GLN A 209 -19.18 6.59 8.91
N GLY A 210 -19.63 5.70 9.79
CA GLY A 210 -21.05 5.42 9.98
C GLY A 210 -21.39 4.62 11.24
N CYS A 211 -22.61 4.83 11.74
CA CYS A 211 -23.16 4.20 12.94
C CYS A 211 -23.71 2.80 12.71
N GLY A 212 -24.08 2.45 11.47
CA GLY A 212 -24.79 1.20 11.16
C GLY A 212 -24.04 -0.10 11.48
N MET A 213 -22.73 -0.02 11.71
CA MET A 213 -21.90 -1.16 12.11
C MET A 213 -21.75 -1.32 13.62
N TRP A 214 -22.09 -0.29 14.40
CA TRP A 214 -21.90 -0.30 15.85
C TRP A 214 -22.76 -1.41 16.46
N GLY A 215 -22.17 -2.14 17.40
CA GLY A 215 -22.86 -3.19 18.13
C GLY A 215 -23.73 -2.63 19.25
N GLN A 216 -24.02 -3.49 20.22
CA GLN A 216 -24.91 -3.18 21.34
C GLN A 216 -24.15 -3.13 22.66
N GLY A 217 -24.35 -2.08 23.45
CA GLY A 217 -24.09 -2.07 24.88
C GLY A 217 -25.39 -2.34 25.63
N LEU A 218 -25.45 -3.44 26.38
CA LEU A 218 -26.64 -3.83 27.15
C LEU A 218 -26.39 -3.60 28.63
N LEU A 219 -27.16 -2.71 29.26
CA LEU A 219 -27.00 -2.38 30.67
C LEU A 219 -27.69 -3.45 31.53
N LEU A 220 -26.91 -4.13 32.37
CA LEU A 220 -27.42 -5.16 33.27
C LEU A 220 -27.74 -4.57 34.65
N ASP A 221 -28.67 -5.20 35.37
CA ASP A 221 -29.01 -4.86 36.76
C ASP A 221 -28.14 -5.62 37.78
N HIS A 222 -27.30 -6.55 37.32
CA HIS A 222 -26.41 -7.35 38.15
C HIS A 222 -25.05 -7.58 37.46
N GLY A 223 -24.03 -7.86 38.27
CA GLY A 223 -22.69 -8.22 37.84
C GLY A 223 -22.33 -9.67 38.20
N ASN A 224 -21.04 -10.01 38.19
CA ASN A 224 -20.47 -11.32 38.50
C ASN A 224 -21.04 -12.47 37.65
N LEU A 225 -21.12 -12.25 36.34
CA LEU A 225 -21.68 -13.19 35.35
C LEU A 225 -21.01 -14.58 35.39
N ARG A 226 -21.84 -15.63 35.40
CA ARG A 226 -21.40 -17.03 35.32
C ARG A 226 -20.88 -17.36 33.90
N PRO A 227 -20.02 -18.37 33.72
CA PRO A 227 -19.50 -18.74 32.40
C PRO A 227 -20.57 -19.04 31.34
N GLU A 228 -21.72 -19.56 31.76
CA GLU A 228 -22.88 -19.87 30.91
C GLU A 228 -23.60 -18.61 30.38
N GLU A 229 -23.47 -17.50 31.12
CA GLU A 229 -24.00 -16.18 30.79
C GLU A 229 -23.03 -15.41 29.86
N ARG A 230 -21.85 -15.99 29.57
CA ARG A 230 -20.85 -15.43 28.66
C ARG A 230 -21.05 -15.94 27.24
N ILE A 231 -20.68 -15.13 26.26
CA ILE A 231 -20.80 -15.44 24.83
C ILE A 231 -19.71 -16.44 24.42
N ALA A 232 -20.06 -17.57 23.80
CA ALA A 232 -19.13 -18.59 23.30
C ALA A 232 -18.54 -18.25 21.91
N SER A 233 -17.35 -18.76 21.58
CA SER A 233 -16.65 -18.38 20.34
C SER A 233 -17.11 -19.19 19.10
N PRO A 234 -17.23 -18.56 17.90
CA PRO A 234 -17.66 -19.25 16.67
C PRO A 234 -16.77 -20.42 16.22
N ALA A 235 -15.48 -20.40 16.56
CA ALA A 235 -14.51 -21.45 16.21
C ALA A 235 -14.81 -22.80 16.90
N GLN A 236 -15.47 -22.77 18.05
CA GLN A 236 -15.86 -23.97 18.80
C GLN A 236 -17.01 -24.75 18.13
N GLN A 237 -17.64 -24.22 17.08
CA GLN A 237 -18.94 -24.70 16.58
C GLN A 237 -18.94 -25.40 15.19
N ARG A 238 -17.85 -25.42 14.39
CA ARG A 238 -17.98 -25.60 12.90
C ARG A 238 -17.19 -26.70 12.15
N ALA A 239 -16.42 -27.61 12.77
CA ALA A 239 -15.58 -28.59 12.03
C ALA A 239 -15.81 -30.08 12.41
N PRO A 240 -16.72 -30.81 11.72
CA PRO A 240 -17.14 -32.17 12.10
C PRO A 240 -16.29 -33.34 11.54
N LEU A 241 -15.42 -33.13 10.54
CA LEU A 241 -14.58 -34.20 9.96
C LEU A 241 -13.14 -34.13 10.48
N THR A 242 -12.45 -35.27 10.48
CA THR A 242 -11.05 -35.39 10.90
C THR A 242 -10.27 -36.22 9.88
N LEU A 243 -9.20 -35.64 9.35
CA LEU A 243 -8.23 -36.29 8.47
C LEU A 243 -7.02 -36.72 9.31
N ARG A 244 -6.38 -37.83 8.93
CA ARG A 244 -5.13 -38.28 9.54
C ARG A 244 -4.04 -38.35 8.49
N VAL A 245 -2.92 -37.72 8.78
CA VAL A 245 -1.80 -37.58 7.83
C VAL A 245 -0.49 -37.96 8.52
N PRO A 246 0.35 -38.80 7.89
CA PRO A 246 1.65 -39.15 8.43
C PRO A 246 2.62 -37.97 8.30
N VAL A 247 3.25 -37.61 9.41
CA VAL A 247 4.23 -36.53 9.52
C VAL A 247 5.55 -37.13 10.02
N PRO A 248 6.69 -36.86 9.37
CA PRO A 248 7.98 -37.34 9.82
C PRO A 248 8.43 -36.62 11.11
N ALA A 249 9.27 -37.30 11.91
CA ALA A 249 9.93 -36.66 13.03
C ALA A 249 10.80 -35.49 12.55
N GLY A 250 10.78 -34.37 13.29
CA GLY A 250 11.48 -33.14 12.96
C GLY A 250 10.70 -32.14 12.09
N ALA A 251 9.52 -32.50 11.57
CA ALA A 251 8.70 -31.56 10.79
C ALA A 251 8.18 -30.40 11.68
N GLN A 252 8.22 -29.18 11.16
CA GLN A 252 7.68 -27.97 11.82
C GLN A 252 6.45 -27.39 11.12
N SER A 253 6.21 -27.80 9.88
CA SER A 253 5.05 -27.37 9.10
C SER A 253 4.46 -28.54 8.33
N LEU A 254 3.14 -28.55 8.20
CA LEU A 254 2.36 -29.44 7.35
C LEU A 254 1.34 -28.61 6.56
N SER A 255 1.50 -28.61 5.23
CA SER A 255 0.55 -28.05 4.27
C SER A 255 -0.13 -29.20 3.54
N LEU A 256 -1.43 -29.12 3.31
CA LEU A 256 -2.18 -30.22 2.71
C LEU A 256 -3.42 -29.73 1.95
N GLY A 257 -3.83 -30.52 0.97
CA GLY A 257 -5.02 -30.27 0.17
C GLY A 257 -5.68 -31.58 -0.26
N VAL A 258 -6.99 -31.52 -0.49
CA VAL A 258 -7.78 -32.64 -1.01
C VAL A 258 -7.88 -32.50 -2.52
N PHE A 259 -7.54 -33.58 -3.23
CA PHE A 259 -7.50 -33.63 -4.68
C PHE A 259 -8.49 -34.66 -5.22
N SER A 260 -9.23 -34.28 -6.26
CA SER A 260 -9.97 -35.19 -7.14
C SER A 260 -9.12 -35.43 -8.37
N GLU A 261 -8.52 -36.63 -8.48
CA GLU A 261 -7.48 -36.94 -9.48
C GLU A 261 -6.29 -35.95 -9.43
N THR A 262 -6.29 -34.94 -10.31
CA THR A 262 -5.30 -33.87 -10.33
C THR A 262 -5.82 -32.53 -9.81
N GLU A 263 -7.14 -32.32 -9.76
CA GLU A 263 -7.74 -31.05 -9.37
C GLU A 263 -7.71 -30.87 -7.85
N LEU A 264 -7.11 -29.77 -7.39
CA LEU A 264 -7.23 -29.33 -5.99
C LEU A 264 -8.67 -28.83 -5.75
N VAL A 265 -9.41 -29.57 -4.93
CA VAL A 265 -10.82 -29.27 -4.60
C VAL A 265 -10.95 -28.57 -3.24
N ARG A 266 -9.99 -28.78 -2.33
CA ARG A 266 -9.95 -28.09 -1.05
C ARG A 266 -8.53 -27.83 -0.58
N THR A 267 -8.21 -26.57 -0.31
CA THR A 267 -7.05 -26.15 0.47
C THR A 267 -7.38 -26.26 1.97
N LEU A 268 -6.53 -26.91 2.75
CA LEU A 268 -6.74 -27.08 4.19
C LEU A 268 -5.82 -26.15 4.98
N PRO A 269 -6.18 -25.79 6.23
CA PRO A 269 -5.33 -24.97 7.08
C PRO A 269 -3.95 -25.60 7.26
N VAL A 270 -2.90 -24.78 7.14
CA VAL A 270 -1.54 -25.20 7.44
C VAL A 270 -1.42 -25.45 8.94
N VAL A 271 -0.76 -26.56 9.31
CA VAL A 271 -0.45 -26.88 10.70
C VAL A 271 1.00 -26.50 10.98
N SER A 272 1.19 -25.51 11.85
CA SER A 272 2.51 -25.14 12.37
C SER A 272 2.74 -25.84 13.71
N PHE A 273 3.76 -26.71 13.78
CA PHE A 273 4.16 -27.35 15.02
C PHE A 273 5.06 -26.39 15.80
N GLY A 274 4.59 -25.88 16.96
CA GLY A 274 5.36 -24.94 17.79
C GLY A 274 6.72 -25.47 18.28
N ALA A 275 6.96 -26.77 18.12
CA ALA A 275 8.26 -27.44 18.23
C ALA A 275 8.35 -28.53 17.14
N PRO A 276 9.55 -29.02 16.78
CA PRO A 276 9.68 -30.12 15.82
C PRO A 276 8.83 -31.32 16.23
N SER A 277 8.06 -31.88 15.29
CA SER A 277 7.19 -33.03 15.52
C SER A 277 7.98 -34.25 15.99
N ASP A 278 7.44 -35.03 16.92
CA ASP A 278 7.98 -36.34 17.29
C ASP A 278 7.78 -37.41 16.19
N GLY A 279 7.04 -37.04 15.13
CA GLY A 279 6.64 -37.93 14.05
C GLY A 279 5.40 -38.76 14.41
N GLY A 280 4.76 -39.34 13.39
CA GLY A 280 3.54 -40.15 13.55
C GLY A 280 2.38 -39.59 12.75
N GLU A 281 1.14 -39.84 13.20
CA GLU A 281 -0.08 -39.37 12.53
C GLU A 281 -0.59 -38.09 13.20
N VAL A 282 -0.85 -37.05 12.39
CA VAL A 282 -1.44 -35.78 12.84
C VAL A 282 -2.90 -35.70 12.39
N GLU A 283 -3.78 -35.31 13.32
CA GLU A 283 -5.20 -35.11 13.05
C GLU A 283 -5.47 -33.67 12.58
N VAL A 284 -6.07 -33.51 11.41
CA VAL A 284 -6.47 -32.21 10.84
C VAL A 284 -7.99 -32.17 10.71
N ARG A 285 -8.63 -31.17 11.33
CA ARG A 285 -10.08 -31.01 11.25
C ARG A 285 -10.51 -30.29 9.98
N TRP A 286 -11.66 -30.69 9.44
CA TRP A 286 -12.21 -30.14 8.20
C TRP A 286 -13.75 -30.12 8.22
N ASP A 287 -14.34 -29.20 7.47
CA ASP A 287 -15.78 -29.00 7.32
C ASP A 287 -16.45 -29.91 6.29
N GLY A 288 -15.67 -30.66 5.49
CA GLY A 288 -16.17 -31.49 4.40
C GLY A 288 -16.53 -30.72 3.13
N LEU A 289 -16.23 -29.41 3.08
CA LEU A 289 -16.54 -28.53 1.97
C LEU A 289 -15.34 -28.34 1.04
N ASP A 290 -15.63 -28.05 -0.23
CA ASP A 290 -14.65 -27.56 -1.21
C ASP A 290 -14.25 -26.09 -0.91
N ASP A 291 -13.33 -25.53 -1.71
CA ASP A 291 -12.90 -24.13 -1.57
C ASP A 291 -14.04 -23.11 -1.78
N PHE A 292 -15.12 -23.50 -2.46
CA PHE A 292 -16.30 -22.67 -2.69
C PHE A 292 -17.38 -22.83 -1.61
N GLY A 293 -17.08 -23.58 -0.55
CA GLY A 293 -18.02 -23.84 0.54
C GLY A 293 -19.15 -24.81 0.16
N LYS A 294 -19.01 -25.57 -0.93
CA LYS A 294 -19.96 -26.61 -1.33
C LYS A 294 -19.54 -27.96 -0.73
N PRO A 295 -20.49 -28.80 -0.29
CA PRO A 295 -20.15 -30.12 0.25
C PRO A 295 -19.56 -31.01 -0.84
N LEU A 296 -18.46 -31.69 -0.54
CA LEU A 296 -17.89 -32.68 -1.45
C LEU A 296 -18.76 -33.94 -1.52
N PRO A 297 -19.00 -34.50 -2.72
CA PRO A 297 -19.78 -35.72 -2.85
C PRO A 297 -19.01 -36.94 -2.29
N PRO A 298 -19.73 -38.02 -1.96
CA PRO A 298 -19.09 -39.30 -1.65
C PRO A 298 -18.23 -39.78 -2.82
N GLY A 299 -17.02 -40.24 -2.54
CA GLY A 299 -16.07 -40.58 -3.61
C GLY A 299 -14.67 -40.88 -3.13
N GLN A 300 -13.80 -41.17 -4.11
CA GLN A 300 -12.37 -41.38 -3.89
C GLN A 300 -11.62 -40.08 -4.18
N TYR A 301 -10.78 -39.70 -3.24
CA TYR A 301 -9.95 -38.51 -3.26
C TYR A 301 -8.53 -38.87 -2.83
N THR A 302 -7.61 -37.96 -3.05
CA THR A 302 -6.24 -38.05 -2.52
C THR A 302 -5.94 -36.82 -1.69
N VAL A 303 -5.52 -37.00 -0.44
CA VAL A 303 -4.88 -35.93 0.31
C VAL A 303 -3.43 -35.87 -0.12
N ARG A 304 -3.02 -34.75 -0.72
CA ARG A 304 -1.61 -34.45 -0.96
C ARG A 304 -1.13 -33.54 0.15
N PHE A 305 0.09 -33.76 0.61
CA PHE A 305 0.67 -32.97 1.69
C PHE A 305 2.16 -32.71 1.48
N LEU A 306 2.65 -31.65 2.10
CA LEU A 306 4.02 -31.19 2.12
C LEU A 306 4.44 -30.98 3.57
N THR A 307 5.64 -31.44 3.94
CA THR A 307 6.26 -31.16 5.24
C THR A 307 7.68 -30.61 5.07
N HIS A 308 8.12 -29.82 6.04
CA HIS A 308 9.51 -29.37 6.14
C HIS A 308 9.91 -29.12 7.60
N ALA A 309 11.21 -29.12 7.87
CA ALA A 309 11.77 -28.91 9.22
C ALA A 309 11.86 -27.44 9.66
N GLY A 310 11.47 -26.51 8.78
CA GLY A 310 11.45 -25.07 9.01
C GLY A 310 12.10 -24.37 7.83
N VAL A 311 11.38 -23.46 7.18
CA VAL A 311 11.92 -22.62 6.09
C VAL A 311 12.08 -21.22 6.65
N GLY A 312 13.25 -20.64 6.44
CA GLY A 312 13.58 -19.30 6.94
C GLY A 312 14.53 -18.59 6.01
N GLN A 313 14.99 -17.42 6.43
CA GLN A 313 15.87 -16.57 5.64
C GLN A 313 17.01 -16.00 6.48
N ARG A 314 18.15 -15.75 5.83
CA ARG A 314 19.33 -15.13 6.44
C ARG A 314 19.82 -14.00 5.55
N HIS A 315 19.91 -12.79 6.10
CA HIS A 315 20.46 -11.64 5.37
C HIS A 315 21.93 -11.89 5.01
N VAL A 316 22.28 -11.61 3.75
CA VAL A 316 23.64 -11.73 3.20
C VAL A 316 24.27 -10.36 3.06
N THR A 317 23.61 -9.46 2.33
CA THR A 317 24.05 -8.08 2.10
C THR A 317 22.89 -7.23 1.56
N SER A 318 23.12 -5.92 1.44
CA SER A 318 22.20 -5.00 0.77
C SER A 318 22.96 -4.11 -0.20
N VAL A 319 22.29 -3.70 -1.28
CA VAL A 319 22.76 -2.69 -2.24
C VAL A 319 21.76 -1.54 -2.31
N HIS A 320 22.16 -0.41 -2.92
CA HIS A 320 21.32 0.80 -3.00
C HIS A 320 20.84 1.31 -1.63
N SER A 321 21.70 1.28 -0.61
CA SER A 321 21.46 2.01 0.64
C SER A 321 22.79 2.30 1.32
N ALA A 322 22.96 3.53 1.79
CA ALA A 322 24.08 3.91 2.64
C ALA A 322 23.73 3.91 4.14
N GLY A 323 22.50 3.52 4.48
CA GLY A 323 22.04 3.39 5.85
C GLY A 323 22.76 2.29 6.63
N SER A 324 22.80 2.43 7.95
CA SER A 324 23.32 1.41 8.87
C SER A 324 22.38 1.26 10.07
N PRO A 325 21.50 0.24 10.10
CA PRO A 325 21.29 -0.76 9.04
C PRO A 325 20.64 -0.17 7.77
N PRO A 326 20.70 -0.86 6.62
CA PRO A 326 20.19 -0.36 5.34
C PRO A 326 18.65 -0.30 5.25
N TRP A 327 17.95 -1.00 6.14
CA TRP A 327 16.49 -1.01 6.27
C TRP A 327 16.01 -0.08 7.39
N ARG A 328 14.71 0.23 7.41
CA ARG A 328 14.10 1.07 8.46
C ARG A 328 14.20 0.40 9.83
N THR A 329 14.33 1.22 10.86
CA THR A 329 14.28 0.79 12.26
C THR A 329 13.24 1.63 12.98
N ASP A 330 12.62 1.09 14.03
CA ASP A 330 11.55 1.78 14.77
C ASP A 330 12.05 3.08 15.44
N ASP A 331 13.35 3.19 15.71
CA ASP A 331 13.98 4.43 16.23
C ASP A 331 14.29 5.48 15.14
N GLY A 332 13.94 5.19 13.88
CA GLY A 332 14.13 6.09 12.73
C GLY A 332 15.58 6.25 12.25
N ARG A 333 16.54 5.50 12.79
CA ARG A 333 17.98 5.64 12.45
C ARG A 333 18.44 4.76 11.28
N GLY A 334 17.69 3.74 10.93
CA GLY A 334 17.90 2.92 9.74
C GLY A 334 17.43 3.60 8.45
N ALA A 335 17.54 2.86 7.34
CA ALA A 335 17.27 3.30 5.97
C ALA A 335 18.06 4.53 5.55
N TRP A 336 17.86 4.97 4.31
CA TRP A 336 18.65 6.06 3.74
C TRP A 336 17.82 6.87 2.74
N GLY A 337 17.77 8.19 2.90
CA GLY A 337 17.28 9.13 1.87
C GLY A 337 15.88 8.91 1.29
N GLY A 338 15.56 9.65 0.23
CA GLY A 338 14.26 9.65 -0.44
C GLY A 338 14.22 8.74 -1.67
N ASP A 339 13.08 8.08 -1.87
CA ASP A 339 12.87 6.95 -2.78
C ASP A 339 12.24 7.29 -4.13
N HIS A 340 11.73 8.52 -4.33
CA HIS A 340 11.15 8.93 -5.62
C HIS A 340 12.02 9.89 -6.41
N GLY A 341 12.76 10.77 -5.73
CA GLY A 341 13.65 11.73 -6.39
C GLY A 341 15.11 11.53 -6.01
N PRO A 342 16.05 12.01 -6.83
CA PRO A 342 17.48 11.96 -6.51
C PRO A 342 17.85 12.94 -5.37
N PRO A 343 19.03 12.79 -4.75
CA PRO A 343 19.52 13.75 -3.77
C PRO A 343 19.78 15.11 -4.43
N VAL A 344 19.34 16.19 -3.78
CA VAL A 344 19.32 17.54 -4.39
C VAL A 344 19.88 18.63 -3.48
N ALA A 345 19.87 18.45 -2.16
CA ALA A 345 20.23 19.50 -1.21
C ALA A 345 21.12 19.01 -0.08
N ALA A 346 22.01 19.88 0.41
CA ALA A 346 22.85 19.61 1.57
C ALA A 346 23.11 20.89 2.37
N ALA A 347 23.10 20.79 3.70
CA ALA A 347 23.45 21.88 4.62
C ALA A 347 24.16 21.31 5.86
N ALA A 348 24.86 22.14 6.63
CA ALA A 348 25.55 21.69 7.83
C ALA A 348 25.54 22.75 8.92
N ASP A 349 25.60 22.31 10.17
CA ASP A 349 25.86 23.15 11.34
C ASP A 349 27.15 22.68 12.07
N ALA A 350 27.34 23.15 13.29
CA ALA A 350 28.51 22.80 14.10
C ALA A 350 28.55 21.31 14.52
N GLU A 351 27.44 20.60 14.55
CA GLU A 351 27.29 19.25 15.09
C GLU A 351 26.81 18.22 14.05
N ARG A 352 26.07 18.65 13.02
CA ARG A 352 25.29 17.79 12.13
C ARG A 352 25.41 18.20 10.66
N LEU A 353 25.11 17.25 9.79
CA LEU A 353 24.93 17.43 8.36
C LEU A 353 23.48 17.07 8.02
N TYR A 354 22.86 17.82 7.11
CA TYR A 354 21.52 17.59 6.60
C TYR A 354 21.58 17.32 5.11
N LEU A 355 20.85 16.30 4.65
CA LEU A 355 20.79 15.87 3.26
C LEU A 355 19.32 15.79 2.83
N GLY A 356 19.03 16.24 1.61
CA GLY A 356 17.68 16.29 1.07
C GLY A 356 17.55 15.65 -0.31
N TRP A 357 16.41 15.00 -0.56
CA TRP A 357 16.02 14.36 -1.83
C TRP A 357 14.79 15.04 -2.38
N THR A 358 14.69 15.14 -3.70
CA THR A 358 13.63 15.90 -4.36
C THR A 358 12.24 15.46 -3.92
N VAL A 359 11.98 14.15 -3.84
CA VAL A 359 10.70 13.59 -3.37
C VAL A 359 10.94 12.29 -2.63
N SER A 360 10.11 12.03 -1.62
CA SER A 360 10.03 10.72 -0.98
C SER A 360 8.59 10.31 -0.73
N GLU A 361 8.23 9.07 -1.05
CA GLU A 361 6.93 8.50 -0.68
C GLU A 361 7.09 7.67 0.59
N ALA A 362 7.93 6.64 0.52
CA ALA A 362 8.13 5.73 1.63
C ALA A 362 9.43 6.05 2.41
N GLY A 363 10.48 6.56 1.75
CA GLY A 363 11.77 6.92 2.36
C GLY A 363 11.75 8.20 3.21
N TRP A 364 12.89 8.90 3.27
CA TRP A 364 13.05 10.16 3.99
C TRP A 364 13.48 11.29 3.05
N ALA A 365 12.62 12.29 2.84
CA ALA A 365 12.95 13.45 2.01
C ALA A 365 14.09 14.29 2.60
N VAL A 366 14.23 14.33 3.93
CA VAL A 366 15.32 14.99 4.63
C VAL A 366 15.86 14.10 5.73
N ILE A 367 17.18 13.98 5.85
CA ILE A 367 17.83 13.29 6.97
C ILE A 367 18.88 14.16 7.61
N ALA A 368 19.08 13.98 8.92
CA ALA A 368 20.28 14.44 9.61
C ALA A 368 21.24 13.28 9.82
N VAL A 369 22.52 13.55 9.62
CA VAL A 369 23.60 12.60 9.88
C VAL A 369 24.71 13.24 10.72
N ALA A 370 25.45 12.39 11.43
CA ALA A 370 26.65 12.81 12.13
C ALA A 370 27.71 13.33 11.13
N ARG A 371 28.46 14.37 11.53
CA ARG A 371 29.56 14.91 10.72
C ARG A 371 30.73 13.94 10.56
N GLU A 372 30.95 13.10 11.57
CA GLU A 372 32.00 12.10 11.58
C GLU A 372 31.57 10.85 10.82
N LEU A 373 32.46 10.37 9.94
CA LEU A 373 32.28 9.09 9.27
C LEU A 373 32.77 7.97 10.19
N THR A 374 32.10 6.82 10.13
CA THR A 374 32.53 5.58 10.76
C THR A 374 33.82 5.06 10.13
N ALA A 375 34.42 4.02 10.72
CA ALA A 375 35.66 3.42 10.21
C ALA A 375 35.53 2.83 8.78
N ASP A 376 34.33 2.40 8.41
CA ASP A 376 33.94 1.95 7.06
C ASP A 376 33.53 3.12 6.14
N GLY A 377 33.71 4.36 6.58
CA GLY A 377 33.50 5.57 5.77
C GLY A 377 32.03 5.96 5.59
N LYS A 378 31.12 5.44 6.40
CA LYS A 378 29.68 5.72 6.32
C LYS A 378 29.26 6.76 7.37
N PRO A 379 28.31 7.65 7.06
CA PRO A 379 27.73 8.51 8.08
C PRO A 379 26.73 7.73 8.95
N ARG A 380 26.59 8.15 10.21
CA ARG A 380 25.50 7.67 11.07
C ARG A 380 24.30 8.59 10.96
N LYS A 381 23.17 8.08 10.47
CA LYS A 381 21.89 8.81 10.50
C LYS A 381 21.43 9.03 11.94
N LEU A 382 20.93 10.23 12.21
CA LEU A 382 20.45 10.68 13.51
C LEU A 382 18.93 10.68 13.56
N TRP A 383 18.28 11.18 12.50
CA TRP A 383 16.83 11.20 12.30
C TRP A 383 16.52 11.38 10.79
N GLY A 384 15.27 11.12 10.39
CA GLY A 384 14.74 11.38 9.04
C GLY A 384 13.32 11.92 9.09
N GLN A 385 12.92 12.72 8.10
CA GLN A 385 11.60 13.32 7.97
C GLN A 385 11.10 13.33 6.51
N HIS A 386 9.79 13.26 6.35
CA HIS A 386 9.11 13.42 5.06
C HIS A 386 8.92 14.91 4.74
N GLN A 387 8.68 15.20 3.46
CA GLN A 387 8.19 16.51 3.03
C GLN A 387 6.77 16.76 3.56
N VAL A 388 6.36 18.03 3.68
CA VAL A 388 4.96 18.34 4.03
C VAL A 388 4.08 18.40 2.77
N LEU A 389 2.77 18.22 2.93
CA LEU A 389 1.81 18.07 1.82
C LEU A 389 1.08 19.39 1.46
N GLU A 390 1.16 20.41 2.33
CA GLU A 390 0.47 21.70 2.20
C GLU A 390 1.15 22.67 1.20
N LEU A 391 2.45 22.45 0.96
CA LEU A 391 3.27 23.07 -0.08
C LEU A 391 3.44 22.08 -1.24
N GLY A 392 4.24 22.43 -2.26
CA GLY A 392 4.65 21.45 -3.24
C GLY A 392 5.55 20.37 -2.65
N ILE A 393 5.34 19.11 -3.05
CA ILE A 393 6.04 17.96 -2.46
C ILE A 393 7.53 17.87 -2.82
N LEU A 394 8.07 18.84 -3.56
CA LEU A 394 9.41 18.81 -4.10
C LEU A 394 10.36 19.56 -3.17
N VAL A 395 11.25 18.87 -2.45
CA VAL A 395 12.34 19.51 -1.70
C VAL A 395 13.39 20.02 -2.68
N THR A 396 13.86 21.26 -2.51
CA THR A 396 14.78 21.87 -3.47
C THR A 396 16.06 22.42 -2.84
N ALA A 397 16.00 22.86 -1.58
CA ALA A 397 17.14 23.45 -0.88
C ALA A 397 17.02 23.28 0.65
N LEU A 398 18.15 23.35 1.34
CA LEU A 398 18.25 23.27 2.80
C LEU A 398 19.09 24.42 3.33
N ALA A 399 18.72 24.97 4.49
CA ALA A 399 19.53 25.88 5.28
C ALA A 399 19.35 25.57 6.78
N THR A 400 20.28 26.03 7.62
CA THR A 400 20.17 25.84 9.08
C THR A 400 20.84 26.97 9.84
N ASN A 401 20.31 27.26 11.03
CA ASN A 401 20.95 28.13 12.02
C ASN A 401 21.49 27.34 13.24
N GLY A 402 21.47 26.00 13.19
CA GLY A 402 21.89 25.10 14.27
C GLY A 402 20.80 24.74 15.29
N GLU A 403 19.74 25.55 15.41
CA GLU A 403 18.57 25.24 16.23
C GLU A 403 17.47 24.55 15.42
N VAL A 404 17.24 25.04 14.19
CA VAL A 404 16.28 24.48 13.24
C VAL A 404 16.90 24.30 11.86
N VAL A 405 16.33 23.37 11.10
CA VAL A 405 16.59 23.16 9.68
C VAL A 405 15.42 23.77 8.91
N PHE A 406 15.74 24.62 7.95
CA PHE A 406 14.81 25.21 7.02
C PHE A 406 14.83 24.38 5.74
N VAL A 407 13.67 23.85 5.36
CA VAL A 407 13.51 22.99 4.19
C VAL A 407 12.66 23.73 3.18
N ALA A 408 13.26 24.04 2.02
CA ALA A 408 12.56 24.64 0.91
C ALA A 408 11.78 23.57 0.14
N GLN A 409 10.53 23.89 -0.20
CA GLN A 409 9.61 23.08 -0.98
C GLN A 409 8.99 23.91 -2.10
N ASP A 410 8.78 23.31 -3.28
CA ASP A 410 8.17 23.97 -4.43
C ASP A 410 7.16 23.07 -5.17
N GLY A 411 6.18 23.68 -5.83
CA GLY A 411 5.12 23.02 -6.61
C GLY A 411 3.72 23.18 -6.00
N LYS A 412 2.78 22.35 -6.46
CA LYS A 412 1.38 22.34 -5.99
C LYS A 412 1.23 21.45 -4.76
N GLY A 413 0.37 21.88 -3.84
CA GLY A 413 -0.07 21.08 -2.70
C GLY A 413 -0.61 19.71 -3.12
N TRP A 414 -0.33 18.70 -2.31
CA TRP A 414 -0.84 17.35 -2.57
C TRP A 414 -2.38 17.34 -2.57
N GLY A 415 -2.99 16.75 -3.60
CA GLY A 415 -4.45 16.70 -3.76
C GLY A 415 -5.09 18.02 -4.20
N ALA A 416 -4.31 19.07 -4.45
CA ALA A 416 -4.83 20.31 -5.04
C ALA A 416 -5.27 20.06 -6.49
N ASP A 417 -6.17 20.90 -7.03
CA ASP A 417 -6.56 20.80 -8.44
C ASP A 417 -5.35 21.09 -9.35
N PRO A 418 -4.89 20.11 -10.16
CA PRO A 418 -3.71 20.28 -11.01
C PRO A 418 -3.90 21.34 -12.10
N MET A 419 -5.13 21.75 -12.41
CA MET A 419 -5.42 22.73 -13.45
C MET A 419 -5.55 24.16 -12.93
N THR A 420 -5.98 24.34 -11.69
CA THR A 420 -6.38 25.67 -11.19
C THR A 420 -5.60 26.12 -9.96
N ALA A 421 -5.01 25.21 -9.19
CA ALA A 421 -4.27 25.57 -7.99
C ALA A 421 -2.94 26.27 -8.33
N PRO A 422 -2.58 27.35 -7.60
CA PRO A 422 -1.26 27.96 -7.74
C PRO A 422 -0.16 27.03 -7.19
N ASN A 423 1.05 27.17 -7.75
CA ASN A 423 2.25 26.60 -7.15
C ASN A 423 2.69 27.46 -5.96
N LYS A 424 3.37 26.85 -4.98
CA LYS A 424 3.89 27.54 -3.79
C LYS A 424 5.38 27.26 -3.64
N ALA A 425 6.18 28.32 -3.66
CA ALA A 425 7.55 28.33 -3.18
C ALA A 425 7.52 28.61 -1.67
N GLY A 426 7.83 27.61 -0.84
CA GLY A 426 7.67 27.73 0.61
C GLY A 426 8.75 27.04 1.43
N VAL A 427 8.69 27.26 2.74
CA VAL A 427 9.66 26.76 3.73
C VAL A 427 8.93 26.11 4.90
N VAL A 428 9.48 25.01 5.41
CA VAL A 428 9.07 24.39 6.68
C VAL A 428 10.26 24.21 7.63
N LEU A 429 9.98 24.07 8.92
CA LEU A 429 10.98 23.94 9.97
C LEU A 429 10.97 22.55 10.61
N TRP A 430 12.17 22.06 10.91
CA TRP A 430 12.41 20.89 11.75
C TRP A 430 13.42 21.25 12.85
N GLU A 431 13.22 20.78 14.06
CA GLU A 431 14.21 20.93 15.14
C GLU A 431 15.49 20.20 14.75
N ALA A 432 16.62 20.92 14.72
CA ALA A 432 17.91 20.40 14.26
C ALA A 432 18.35 19.14 15.00
N LYS A 433 18.08 19.08 16.32
CA LYS A 433 18.54 18.00 17.19
C LYS A 433 17.74 16.71 17.03
N THR A 434 16.42 16.81 16.93
CA THR A 434 15.52 15.66 17.04
C THR A 434 14.78 15.35 15.74
N GLY A 435 14.75 16.29 14.81
CA GLY A 435 13.90 16.23 13.62
C GLY A 435 12.43 16.48 13.92
N LYS A 436 12.04 16.92 15.12
CA LYS A 436 10.62 17.22 15.44
C LYS A 436 10.10 18.36 14.55
N PRO A 437 8.86 18.28 14.04
CA PRO A 437 8.25 19.39 13.30
C PRO A 437 8.10 20.61 14.21
N VAL A 438 8.41 21.80 13.68
CA VAL A 438 8.32 23.06 14.40
C VAL A 438 7.43 24.02 13.60
N ASN A 439 6.50 24.69 14.30
CA ASN A 439 5.76 25.80 13.72
C ASN A 439 6.62 27.06 13.73
N PHE A 440 6.40 27.93 12.76
CA PHE A 440 6.93 29.28 12.83
C PHE A 440 6.36 30.00 14.08
N PRO A 441 7.07 30.95 14.70
CA PRO A 441 6.61 31.60 15.94
C PRO A 441 5.25 32.33 15.84
N PHE A 442 4.77 32.61 14.62
CA PHE A 442 3.43 33.13 14.35
C PHE A 442 2.33 32.05 14.20
N GLY A 443 2.64 30.79 14.57
CA GLY A 443 1.68 29.70 14.70
C GLY A 443 1.39 28.87 13.45
N GLN A 444 2.03 29.16 12.31
CA GLN A 444 1.81 28.43 11.06
C GLN A 444 2.85 27.32 10.86
N ARG A 445 2.47 26.25 10.15
CA ARG A 445 3.37 25.16 9.78
C ARG A 445 4.32 25.53 8.62
N THR A 446 3.84 26.36 7.71
CA THR A 446 4.52 26.70 6.45
C THR A 446 4.72 28.21 6.32
N LEU A 447 5.85 28.62 5.73
CA LEU A 447 6.09 30.00 5.31
C LEU A 447 6.16 30.04 3.77
N VAL A 448 5.17 30.64 3.13
CA VAL A 448 5.16 30.81 1.67
C VAL A 448 5.95 32.07 1.30
N LEU A 449 6.98 31.90 0.47
CA LEU A 449 7.81 32.98 -0.05
C LEU A 449 7.23 33.58 -1.33
N SER A 450 6.58 32.75 -2.15
CA SER A 450 5.85 33.16 -3.36
C SER A 450 4.77 32.15 -3.75
N GLU A 451 3.63 32.64 -4.22
CA GLU A 451 2.65 31.85 -4.97
C GLU A 451 2.78 32.20 -6.45
N TRP A 452 2.88 31.18 -7.30
CA TRP A 452 3.27 31.38 -8.69
C TRP A 452 2.49 30.48 -9.66
N SER A 453 2.29 30.94 -10.89
CA SER A 453 1.46 30.26 -11.91
C SER A 453 2.32 29.46 -12.88
N ASP A 454 1.78 28.36 -13.43
CA ASP A 454 2.38 27.61 -14.54
C ASP A 454 2.64 28.46 -15.80
N ALA A 455 2.06 29.65 -15.89
CA ALA A 455 2.36 30.63 -16.94
C ALA A 455 3.81 31.15 -16.91
N LEU A 456 4.48 31.09 -15.75
CA LEU A 456 5.91 31.44 -15.62
C LEU A 456 6.83 30.30 -16.07
N LYS A 457 6.31 29.07 -16.21
CA LYS A 457 7.11 27.95 -16.73
C LYS A 457 7.51 28.20 -18.19
N PRO A 458 8.69 27.75 -18.62
CA PRO A 458 9.16 27.94 -20.00
C PRO A 458 8.13 27.55 -21.08
N GLY A 459 8.08 28.32 -22.18
CA GLY A 459 7.26 27.98 -23.35
C GLY A 459 7.73 26.67 -24.01
N GLY A 460 6.80 25.85 -24.51
CA GLY A 460 7.08 24.57 -25.20
C GLY A 460 6.75 23.30 -24.42
N MET A 461 6.53 23.38 -23.11
CA MET A 461 6.07 22.24 -22.31
C MET A 461 4.68 21.75 -22.74
N THR A 462 4.50 20.43 -22.85
CA THR A 462 3.22 19.78 -23.12
C THR A 462 2.24 19.97 -21.96
N PHE A 463 0.97 19.65 -22.20
CA PHE A 463 -0.09 19.83 -21.19
C PHE A 463 0.18 19.02 -19.91
N LEU A 464 0.56 17.74 -20.05
CA LEU A 464 0.84 16.86 -18.92
C LEU A 464 2.05 17.35 -18.10
N GLU A 465 3.05 17.92 -18.79
CA GLU A 465 4.26 18.49 -18.18
C GLU A 465 3.95 19.72 -17.34
N ARG A 466 3.00 20.55 -17.80
CA ARG A 466 2.57 21.74 -17.04
C ARG A 466 1.74 21.37 -15.81
N ALA A 467 0.88 20.35 -15.93
CA ALA A 467 -0.08 19.98 -14.90
C ALA A 467 0.48 19.04 -13.80
N SER A 468 1.63 18.40 -14.03
CA SER A 468 2.20 17.39 -13.12
C SER A 468 2.51 17.93 -11.71
N GLN A 469 2.07 17.20 -10.68
CA GLN A 469 2.37 17.46 -9.26
C GLN A 469 3.60 16.69 -8.76
N TYR A 470 3.94 15.57 -9.41
CA TYR A 470 5.02 14.66 -9.01
C TYR A 470 6.34 14.89 -9.76
N HIS A 471 6.27 15.48 -10.96
CA HIS A 471 7.40 15.49 -11.89
C HIS A 471 7.64 16.89 -12.44
N PRO A 472 8.57 17.66 -11.85
CA PRO A 472 9.12 18.85 -12.48
C PRO A 472 10.15 18.53 -13.58
N THR A 473 10.60 17.27 -13.73
CA THR A 473 11.72 16.94 -14.62
C THR A 473 11.35 16.79 -16.10
N VAL A 474 10.14 17.14 -16.53
CA VAL A 474 9.85 17.06 -17.96
C VAL A 474 10.44 18.27 -18.66
N THR A 475 11.60 18.01 -19.25
CA THR A 475 12.40 18.97 -19.97
C THR A 475 11.62 19.55 -21.13
N LYS A 476 11.83 20.84 -21.41
CA LYS A 476 11.39 21.57 -22.62
C LYS A 476 11.73 20.85 -23.96
N LYS A 477 12.59 19.84 -23.88
CA LYS A 477 13.33 19.17 -24.94
C LYS A 477 13.24 17.67 -24.73
N ARG A 478 13.38 16.90 -25.80
CA ARG A 478 13.57 15.45 -25.74
C ARG A 478 14.86 15.12 -24.98
N THR A 479 14.95 13.94 -24.38
CA THR A 479 16.15 13.49 -23.66
C THR A 479 17.41 13.67 -24.51
N TRP A 480 17.44 13.17 -25.75
CA TRP A 480 18.59 13.29 -26.65
C TRP A 480 18.94 14.75 -27.02
N GLU A 481 17.96 15.66 -27.04
CA GLU A 481 18.21 17.08 -27.27
C GLU A 481 18.90 17.73 -26.07
N CYS A 482 18.55 17.32 -24.85
CA CYS A 482 19.27 17.73 -23.63
C CYS A 482 20.72 17.23 -23.68
N PHE A 483 20.96 15.98 -24.10
CA PHE A 483 22.32 15.44 -24.27
C PHE A 483 23.12 16.17 -25.34
N ALA A 484 22.53 16.39 -26.53
CA ALA A 484 23.19 17.08 -27.64
C ALA A 484 23.55 18.54 -27.32
N GLN A 485 22.82 19.17 -26.38
CA GLN A 485 22.99 20.58 -26.00
C GLN A 485 23.63 20.75 -24.62
N HIS A 486 23.98 19.66 -23.93
CA HIS A 486 24.51 19.63 -22.58
C HIS A 486 23.67 20.44 -21.56
N ASP A 487 22.35 20.30 -21.65
CA ASP A 487 21.36 21.05 -20.86
C ASP A 487 20.81 20.21 -19.70
N HIS A 488 21.61 20.10 -18.62
CA HIS A 488 21.33 19.27 -17.44
C HIS A 488 21.20 20.09 -16.14
N GLY A 489 21.13 21.41 -16.26
CA GLY A 489 21.03 22.33 -15.13
C GLY A 489 19.62 22.45 -14.55
N PRO A 490 19.46 23.13 -13.39
CA PRO A 490 18.19 23.23 -12.69
C PRO A 490 17.12 24.06 -13.43
N ASN A 491 17.52 24.93 -14.36
CA ASN A 491 16.60 25.77 -15.13
C ASN A 491 15.63 24.95 -16.00
N GLY A 492 15.99 23.71 -16.33
CA GLY A 492 15.13 22.77 -17.06
C GLY A 492 14.01 22.15 -16.21
N LEU A 493 14.06 22.29 -14.87
CA LEU A 493 13.10 21.68 -13.95
C LEU A 493 11.79 22.48 -13.82
N GLY A 494 11.76 23.75 -14.26
CA GLY A 494 10.56 24.58 -14.10
C GLY A 494 10.13 24.78 -12.64
N LEU A 495 11.10 24.85 -11.72
CA LEU A 495 10.92 25.12 -10.29
C LEU A 495 11.35 26.55 -9.96
N ASN A 496 10.68 27.17 -8.98
CA ASN A 496 10.93 28.56 -8.65
C ASN A 496 11.96 28.70 -7.50
N LEU A 497 11.72 28.07 -6.35
CA LEU A 497 12.58 28.14 -5.17
C LEU A 497 13.76 27.16 -5.30
N LEU A 498 14.92 27.66 -5.73
CA LEU A 498 16.10 26.82 -6.01
C LEU A 498 17.29 27.04 -5.06
N GLY A 499 17.16 27.92 -4.09
CA GLY A 499 18.20 28.19 -3.10
C GLY A 499 17.63 28.80 -1.83
N LEU A 500 18.30 28.58 -0.70
CA LEU A 500 17.87 29.05 0.61
C LEU A 500 19.10 29.45 1.46
N ALA A 501 19.02 30.58 2.17
CA ALA A 501 19.97 30.93 3.23
C ALA A 501 19.30 31.67 4.38
N VAL A 502 19.96 31.69 5.54
CA VAL A 502 19.45 32.31 6.76
C VAL A 502 20.49 33.26 7.34
N ILE A 503 20.05 34.48 7.70
CA ILE A 503 20.86 35.49 8.38
C ILE A 503 20.06 36.00 9.58
N GLY A 504 20.41 35.55 10.78
CA GLY A 504 19.66 35.88 11.99
C GLY A 504 18.18 35.46 11.88
N ASP A 505 17.28 36.43 11.97
CA ASP A 505 15.83 36.21 11.88
C ASP A 505 15.29 36.29 10.44
N ALA A 506 16.16 36.47 9.44
CA ALA A 506 15.78 36.53 8.03
C ALA A 506 16.08 35.22 7.31
N VAL A 507 15.10 34.70 6.57
CA VAL A 507 15.28 33.65 5.56
C VAL A 507 15.21 34.27 4.17
N TYR A 508 16.13 33.88 3.30
CA TYR A 508 16.24 34.33 1.91
C TYR A 508 16.07 33.16 0.95
N GLY A 509 15.22 33.32 -0.05
CA GLY A 509 14.99 32.32 -1.10
C GLY A 509 15.27 32.87 -2.49
N SER A 510 15.95 32.07 -3.34
CA SER A 510 16.12 32.35 -4.78
C SER A 510 14.86 31.92 -5.53
N LEU A 511 14.12 32.88 -6.10
CA LEU A 511 12.95 32.65 -6.94
C LEU A 511 13.38 32.74 -8.42
N ASN A 512 13.79 31.60 -8.96
CA ASN A 512 14.39 31.43 -10.29
C ASN A 512 13.50 31.96 -11.41
N LEU A 513 12.24 31.53 -11.45
CA LEU A 513 11.29 31.89 -12.50
C LEU A 513 10.78 33.34 -12.39
N GLU A 514 11.13 34.03 -11.30
CA GLU A 514 10.77 35.43 -11.04
C GLU A 514 11.98 36.38 -11.06
N ASP A 515 13.17 35.89 -11.42
CA ASP A 515 14.41 36.68 -11.53
C ASP A 515 14.74 37.52 -10.27
N LYS A 516 14.55 36.92 -9.08
CA LYS A 516 14.78 37.64 -7.83
C LYS A 516 15.12 36.76 -6.63
N ILE A 517 15.67 37.40 -5.61
CA ILE A 517 15.77 36.87 -4.24
C ILE A 517 14.73 37.58 -3.38
N VAL A 518 14.04 36.82 -2.53
CA VAL A 518 13.11 37.38 -1.53
C VAL A 518 13.61 37.12 -0.12
N GLY A 519 13.54 38.12 0.74
CA GLY A 519 13.84 38.01 2.17
C GLY A 519 12.57 38.12 3.02
N VAL A 520 12.42 37.25 4.02
CA VAL A 520 11.29 37.23 4.96
C VAL A 520 11.79 37.02 6.37
N ASN A 521 11.23 37.72 7.35
CA ASN A 521 11.48 37.46 8.76
C ASN A 521 10.73 36.19 9.17
N TRP A 522 11.45 35.11 9.45
CA TRP A 522 10.82 33.82 9.73
C TRP A 522 10.16 33.79 11.12
N ARG A 523 10.48 34.72 12.03
CA ARG A 523 9.81 34.82 13.32
C ARG A 523 8.44 35.48 13.24
N THR A 524 8.28 36.46 12.35
CA THR A 524 7.05 37.27 12.25
C THR A 524 6.23 37.02 10.99
N GLY A 525 6.84 36.42 9.96
CA GLY A 525 6.26 36.32 8.61
C GLY A 525 6.36 37.61 7.79
N GLU A 526 7.00 38.66 8.33
CA GLU A 526 7.11 39.96 7.66
C GLU A 526 8.07 39.90 6.47
N ARG A 527 7.65 40.43 5.32
CA ARG A 527 8.49 40.52 4.12
C ARG A 527 9.52 41.63 4.27
N LEU A 528 10.80 41.30 4.14
CA LEU A 528 11.92 42.21 4.38
C LEU A 528 12.38 42.94 3.12
N GLY A 529 12.33 42.28 1.96
CA GLY A 529 12.75 42.89 0.69
C GLY A 529 12.82 41.92 -0.48
N GLU A 530 12.96 42.49 -1.67
CA GLU A 530 13.19 41.77 -2.94
C GLU A 530 14.44 42.35 -3.62
N PHE A 531 15.26 41.48 -4.20
CA PHE A 531 16.50 41.86 -4.87
C PHE A 531 16.47 41.27 -6.28
N ALA A 532 16.49 42.13 -7.30
CA ALA A 532 16.52 41.70 -8.69
C ALA A 532 17.86 41.02 -8.99
N VAL A 533 17.80 39.72 -9.29
CA VAL A 533 18.96 38.89 -9.60
C VAL A 533 18.48 37.91 -10.66
N PRO A 534 18.97 37.97 -11.91
CA PRO A 534 18.52 37.08 -12.98
C PRO A 534 18.88 35.61 -12.76
N ASP A 535 18.00 34.70 -13.15
CA ASP A 535 18.13 33.24 -13.04
C ASP A 535 18.82 32.78 -11.72
N PRO A 536 18.31 33.19 -10.54
CA PRO A 536 18.98 32.90 -9.28
C PRO A 536 18.77 31.43 -8.90
N VAL A 537 19.83 30.76 -8.47
CA VAL A 537 19.78 29.35 -7.99
C VAL A 537 20.40 29.23 -6.60
N GLY A 538 21.42 28.40 -6.39
CA GLY A 538 22.10 28.26 -5.10
C GLY A 538 22.59 29.58 -4.52
N LEU A 539 22.35 29.76 -3.22
CA LEU A 539 22.78 30.94 -2.46
C LEU A 539 23.28 30.55 -1.06
N ALA A 540 24.18 31.34 -0.49
CA ALA A 540 24.70 31.14 0.86
C ALA A 540 24.97 32.47 1.57
N ALA A 541 24.85 32.47 2.89
CA ALA A 541 25.14 33.63 3.72
C ALA A 541 26.62 33.69 4.12
N THR A 542 27.23 34.87 4.06
CA THR A 542 28.56 35.13 4.62
C THR A 542 28.47 35.42 6.12
N PRO A 543 29.56 35.25 6.88
CA PRO A 543 29.60 35.66 8.29
C PRO A 543 29.33 37.14 8.52
N GLN A 544 29.48 37.98 7.49
CA GLN A 544 29.23 39.43 7.52
C GLN A 544 27.77 39.80 7.23
N GLY A 545 26.89 38.81 7.00
CA GLY A 545 25.47 39.06 6.71
C GLY A 545 25.20 39.47 5.26
N GLN A 546 26.09 39.13 4.33
CA GLN A 546 25.87 39.29 2.89
C GLN A 546 25.46 37.95 2.27
N LEU A 547 24.85 37.98 1.09
CA LEU A 547 24.52 36.77 0.32
C LEU A 547 25.49 36.61 -0.84
N ILE A 548 25.94 35.38 -1.08
CA ILE A 548 26.63 34.97 -2.30
C ILE A 548 25.67 34.12 -3.09
N VAL A 549 25.44 34.48 -4.36
CA VAL A 549 24.34 33.95 -5.15
C VAL A 549 24.84 33.59 -6.53
N VAL A 550 24.44 32.42 -7.03
CA VAL A 550 24.57 32.08 -8.45
C VAL A 550 23.48 32.81 -9.24
N SER A 551 23.87 33.55 -10.26
CA SER A 551 22.97 34.29 -11.16
C SER A 551 23.34 33.97 -12.60
N GLY A 552 22.50 33.18 -13.28
CA GLY A 552 22.81 32.64 -14.60
C GLY A 552 24.14 31.89 -14.60
N ARG A 553 25.12 32.39 -15.36
CA ARG A 553 26.48 31.80 -15.48
C ARG A 553 27.54 32.46 -14.58
N SER A 554 27.09 33.29 -13.64
CA SER A 554 27.93 34.16 -12.82
C SER A 554 27.67 33.96 -11.33
N VAL A 555 28.57 34.48 -10.49
CA VAL A 555 28.39 34.59 -9.04
C VAL A 555 28.35 36.06 -8.66
N VAL A 556 27.33 36.46 -7.92
CA VAL A 556 27.12 37.83 -7.43
C VAL A 556 27.08 37.86 -5.91
N ARG A 557 27.38 39.03 -5.35
CA ARG A 557 27.19 39.36 -3.94
C ARG A 557 25.98 40.26 -3.82
N VAL A 558 25.07 39.95 -2.90
CA VAL A 558 23.94 40.80 -2.55
C VAL A 558 24.12 41.25 -1.12
N ASP A 559 24.05 42.55 -0.88
CA ASP A 559 23.98 43.13 0.46
C ASP A 559 22.50 43.38 0.81
N PRO A 560 21.89 42.59 1.71
CA PRO A 560 20.47 42.74 2.02
C PRO A 560 20.13 44.07 2.71
N ALA A 561 21.10 44.74 3.34
CA ALA A 561 20.87 46.01 4.03
C ALA A 561 20.82 47.20 3.08
N SER A 562 21.67 47.20 2.04
CA SER A 562 21.70 48.28 1.04
C SER A 562 20.90 47.96 -0.23
N GLY A 563 20.63 46.68 -0.49
CA GLY A 563 20.07 46.19 -1.75
C GLY A 563 21.09 46.13 -2.90
N GLU A 564 22.38 46.37 -2.64
CA GLU A 564 23.42 46.38 -3.65
C GLU A 564 23.72 44.96 -4.17
N VAL A 565 23.78 44.82 -5.50
CA VAL A 565 24.16 43.57 -6.19
C VAL A 565 25.46 43.81 -6.95
N THR A 566 26.53 43.10 -6.59
CA THR A 566 27.86 43.24 -7.20
C THR A 566 28.37 41.93 -7.81
N PRO A 567 28.84 41.91 -9.07
CA PRO A 567 29.46 40.71 -9.64
C PRO A 567 30.76 40.34 -8.90
N ILE A 568 30.94 39.05 -8.61
CA ILE A 568 32.16 38.49 -8.02
C ILE A 568 32.94 37.68 -9.06
N ALA A 569 32.26 36.81 -9.80
CA ALA A 569 32.81 36.03 -10.90
C ALA A 569 31.85 36.05 -12.09
N GLN A 570 32.30 36.49 -13.26
CA GLN A 570 31.46 36.65 -14.45
C GLN A 570 31.76 35.55 -15.48
N ASP A 571 30.72 34.94 -16.03
CA ASP A 571 30.77 33.89 -17.07
C ASP A 571 31.74 32.74 -16.76
N ALA A 572 31.93 32.45 -15.48
CA ALA A 572 32.88 31.45 -15.00
C ALA A 572 32.30 30.03 -14.94
N LEU A 573 30.99 29.91 -15.18
CA LEU A 573 30.19 28.70 -15.01
C LEU A 573 29.46 28.35 -16.33
N THR A 574 29.01 27.12 -16.45
CA THR A 574 28.23 26.65 -17.61
C THR A 574 26.77 26.39 -17.26
N GLN A 575 26.49 25.48 -16.33
CA GLN A 575 25.15 25.14 -15.83
C GLN A 575 25.18 25.00 -14.30
N PRO A 576 25.36 26.10 -13.56
CA PRO A 576 25.53 26.04 -12.12
C PRO A 576 24.23 25.72 -11.38
N TRP A 577 24.35 25.12 -10.19
CA TRP A 577 23.19 24.73 -9.38
C TRP A 577 23.34 25.07 -7.91
N GLY A 578 24.12 24.29 -7.15
CA GLY A 578 24.32 24.47 -5.72
C GLY A 578 25.49 25.40 -5.41
N LEU A 579 25.41 26.11 -4.28
CA LEU A 579 26.48 26.98 -3.78
C LEU A 579 26.68 26.79 -2.28
N ALA A 580 27.94 26.66 -1.84
CA ALA A 580 28.31 26.67 -0.43
C ALA A 580 29.59 27.46 -0.18
N LEU A 581 29.78 27.87 1.08
CA LEU A 581 30.99 28.54 1.54
C LEU A 581 31.74 27.63 2.52
N ASP A 582 33.07 27.65 2.48
CA ASP A 582 33.89 27.11 3.57
C ASP A 582 34.16 28.16 4.67
N GLY A 583 34.78 27.73 5.78
CA GLY A 583 35.13 28.63 6.89
C GLY A 583 36.12 29.75 6.54
N ASP A 584 36.82 29.67 5.40
CA ASP A 584 37.70 30.73 4.89
C ASP A 584 36.97 31.68 3.93
N GLY A 585 35.67 31.45 3.68
CA GLY A 585 34.86 32.20 2.73
C GLY A 585 35.12 31.83 1.26
N ARG A 586 35.78 30.69 0.97
CA ARG A 586 35.89 30.20 -0.41
C ARG A 586 34.53 29.74 -0.91
N ILE A 587 34.28 29.97 -2.20
CA ILE A 587 33.00 29.71 -2.84
C ILE A 587 33.10 28.39 -3.62
N TYR A 588 32.21 27.45 -3.34
CA TYR A 588 32.10 26.18 -4.04
C TYR A 588 30.77 26.18 -4.78
N VAL A 589 30.82 26.00 -6.10
CA VAL A 589 29.65 25.99 -6.97
C VAL A 589 29.61 24.67 -7.73
N SER A 590 28.52 23.92 -7.64
CA SER A 590 28.34 22.76 -8.50
C SER A 590 27.95 23.21 -9.90
N ASP A 591 28.55 22.59 -10.92
CA ASP A 591 28.33 22.93 -12.32
C ASP A 591 28.04 21.66 -13.13
N CYS A 592 26.79 21.55 -13.61
CA CYS A 592 26.24 20.42 -14.37
C CYS A 592 26.47 20.53 -15.87
N GLY A 593 27.31 21.47 -16.33
CA GLY A 593 27.67 21.55 -17.75
C GLY A 593 28.57 20.40 -18.16
N ASP A 594 29.17 20.48 -19.35
CA ASP A 594 29.97 19.42 -19.97
C ASP A 594 31.08 18.85 -19.07
N GLN A 595 31.55 19.64 -18.11
CA GLN A 595 32.64 19.24 -17.23
C GLN A 595 32.19 18.45 -16.00
N MET A 596 30.93 18.59 -15.54
CA MET A 596 30.36 17.89 -14.38
C MET A 596 31.25 17.95 -13.11
N GLN A 597 31.49 19.16 -12.60
CA GLN A 597 32.45 19.40 -11.53
C GLN A 597 31.96 20.43 -10.52
N VAL A 598 32.56 20.43 -9.32
CA VAL A 598 32.47 21.57 -8.39
C VAL A 598 33.59 22.57 -8.71
N LYS A 599 33.23 23.81 -9.05
CA LYS A 599 34.15 24.93 -9.30
C LYS A 599 34.41 25.66 -7.99
N VAL A 600 35.68 25.91 -7.68
CA VAL A 600 36.10 26.54 -6.42
C VAL A 600 36.74 27.89 -6.70
N PHE A 601 36.26 28.92 -6.02
CA PHE A 601 36.77 30.29 -6.09
C PHE A 601 37.23 30.75 -4.70
N ASP A 602 38.13 31.74 -4.65
CA ASP A 602 38.34 32.48 -3.40
C ASP A 602 37.15 33.39 -3.08
N ALA A 603 37.18 34.05 -1.92
CA ALA A 603 36.11 34.96 -1.47
C ALA A 603 35.86 36.15 -2.40
N ASN A 604 36.79 36.44 -3.34
CA ASN A 604 36.71 37.50 -4.33
C ASN A 604 36.41 36.97 -5.73
N GLY A 605 36.04 35.70 -5.88
CA GLY A 605 35.64 35.11 -7.17
C GLY A 605 36.80 34.71 -8.07
N LYS A 606 38.04 34.71 -7.58
CA LYS A 606 39.17 34.21 -8.37
C LYS A 606 39.10 32.68 -8.44
N PRO A 607 39.12 32.07 -9.64
CA PRO A 607 39.15 30.61 -9.77
C PRO A 607 40.40 30.01 -9.10
N LEU A 608 40.20 28.97 -8.31
CA LEU A 608 41.27 28.25 -7.60
C LEU A 608 41.50 26.86 -8.19
N ARG A 609 40.43 26.06 -8.34
CA ARG A 609 40.47 24.66 -8.80
C ARG A 609 39.08 24.15 -9.16
N ALA A 610 39.01 22.92 -9.67
CA ALA A 610 37.79 22.15 -9.82
C ALA A 610 37.94 20.78 -9.13
N LEU A 611 36.86 20.26 -8.56
CA LEU A 611 36.80 18.94 -7.92
C LEU A 611 36.04 17.96 -8.82
N GLY A 612 36.49 16.71 -8.87
CA GLY A 612 35.95 15.67 -9.76
C GLY A 612 36.66 15.59 -11.11
N LYS A 613 36.53 14.45 -11.79
CA LYS A 613 37.06 14.23 -13.14
C LYS A 613 36.35 15.11 -14.17
N PRO A 614 37.08 15.84 -15.03
CA PRO A 614 36.50 16.56 -16.16
C PRO A 614 35.69 15.63 -17.07
N GLY A 615 34.46 16.02 -17.41
CA GLY A 615 33.53 15.20 -18.19
C GLY A 615 32.64 14.27 -17.36
N GLY A 616 32.84 14.25 -16.04
CA GLY A 616 32.06 13.42 -15.13
C GLY A 616 32.35 11.92 -15.22
N ARG A 617 31.43 11.13 -14.67
CA ARG A 617 31.40 9.67 -14.87
C ARG A 617 30.58 9.32 -16.11
N PRO A 618 30.81 8.16 -16.77
CA PRO A 618 30.00 7.74 -17.90
C PRO A 618 28.51 7.71 -17.54
N TRP A 619 27.66 8.20 -18.44
CA TRP A 619 26.20 8.17 -18.29
C TRP A 619 25.63 6.73 -18.38
N VAL A 620 26.27 5.88 -19.18
CA VAL A 620 25.96 4.45 -19.36
C VAL A 620 27.29 3.68 -19.48
N GLY A 621 27.27 2.38 -19.18
CA GLY A 621 28.43 1.51 -19.20
C GLY A 621 29.24 1.59 -17.90
N ARG A 622 30.55 1.30 -17.99
CA ARG A 622 31.42 1.10 -16.81
C ARG A 622 31.39 2.27 -15.83
N TYR A 623 31.20 1.93 -14.57
CA TYR A 623 31.16 2.88 -13.48
C TYR A 623 32.56 3.44 -13.18
N ASP A 624 32.67 4.77 -13.07
CA ASP A 624 33.90 5.47 -12.68
C ASP A 624 33.60 6.38 -11.48
N PRO A 625 34.00 6.01 -10.25
CA PRO A 625 33.68 6.80 -9.07
C PRO A 625 34.42 8.16 -9.07
N SER A 626 35.49 8.32 -9.86
CA SER A 626 36.26 9.58 -9.89
C SER A 626 35.56 10.75 -10.61
N GLY A 627 34.45 10.50 -11.31
CA GLY A 627 33.62 11.52 -11.92
C GLY A 627 32.29 11.72 -11.19
N MET A 628 31.69 12.92 -11.31
CA MET A 628 30.33 13.21 -10.85
C MET A 628 29.36 13.19 -12.04
N LEU A 629 28.06 13.02 -11.79
CA LEU A 629 26.99 13.32 -12.75
C LEU A 629 25.97 14.26 -12.11
N MET A 630 25.62 15.33 -12.83
CA MET A 630 24.64 16.33 -12.39
C MET A 630 24.83 16.79 -10.92
N PRO A 631 26.01 17.30 -10.54
CA PRO A 631 26.25 17.73 -9.17
C PRO A 631 25.31 18.90 -8.79
N ALA A 632 24.48 18.71 -7.77
CA ALA A 632 23.46 19.65 -7.32
C ALA A 632 23.85 20.28 -5.97
N GLY A 633 23.01 20.16 -4.94
CA GLY A 633 23.30 20.69 -3.60
C GLY A 633 24.59 20.16 -3.01
N LEU A 634 25.34 21.03 -2.34
CA LEU A 634 26.63 20.70 -1.76
C LEU A 634 26.84 21.45 -0.44
N THR A 635 27.72 20.93 0.41
CA THR A 635 28.18 21.64 1.61
C THR A 635 29.60 21.23 1.99
N VAL A 636 30.29 22.08 2.75
CA VAL A 636 31.70 21.88 3.13
C VAL A 636 31.81 21.72 4.64
N VAL A 637 32.31 20.56 5.07
CA VAL A 637 32.40 20.15 6.47
C VAL A 637 33.82 19.69 6.77
N GLY A 638 34.57 20.49 7.54
CA GLY A 638 35.99 20.22 7.77
C GLY A 638 36.73 20.15 6.43
N ASP A 639 37.51 19.09 6.20
CA ASP A 639 38.23 18.86 4.94
C ASP A 639 37.45 18.01 3.91
N THR A 640 36.13 17.94 4.06
CA THR A 640 35.23 17.17 3.18
C THR A 640 34.20 18.07 2.52
N VAL A 641 34.04 17.94 1.21
CA VAL A 641 32.98 18.53 0.40
C VAL A 641 31.99 17.41 0.08
N TRP A 642 30.76 17.57 0.56
CA TRP A 642 29.64 16.68 0.30
C TRP A 642 28.88 17.19 -0.91
N VAL A 643 28.67 16.33 -1.91
CA VAL A 643 28.01 16.71 -3.17
C VAL A 643 26.88 15.73 -3.44
N CYS A 644 25.65 16.23 -3.47
CA CYS A 644 24.50 15.49 -3.97
C CYS A 644 24.55 15.46 -5.50
N GLU A 645 24.37 14.29 -6.11
CA GLU A 645 24.28 14.12 -7.55
C GLU A 645 22.83 13.86 -7.94
N HIS A 646 22.25 14.76 -8.75
CA HIS A 646 20.85 14.69 -9.18
C HIS A 646 20.65 13.67 -10.32
N ASP A 647 21.01 12.42 -10.04
CA ASP A 647 20.93 11.25 -10.92
C ASP A 647 20.31 10.07 -10.14
N ASP A 648 19.53 9.23 -10.81
CA ASP A 648 18.84 8.08 -10.19
C ASP A 648 19.55 6.73 -10.40
N THR A 649 20.58 6.65 -11.26
CA THR A 649 21.18 5.36 -11.69
C THR A 649 22.72 5.33 -11.60
N PRO A 650 23.28 5.15 -10.38
CA PRO A 650 22.60 5.14 -9.08
C PRO A 650 22.43 6.54 -8.48
N ARG A 651 21.45 6.70 -7.59
CA ARG A 651 21.41 7.82 -6.64
C ARG A 651 22.69 7.86 -5.82
N ARG A 652 23.31 9.04 -5.76
CA ARG A 652 24.65 9.18 -5.22
C ARG A 652 24.86 10.49 -4.47
N ILE A 653 25.54 10.38 -3.33
CA ILE A 653 26.19 11.51 -2.66
C ILE A 653 27.68 11.20 -2.62
N SER A 654 28.48 12.03 -3.29
CA SER A 654 29.93 11.84 -3.39
C SER A 654 30.68 12.77 -2.42
N LEU A 655 31.72 12.23 -1.80
CA LEU A 655 32.51 12.93 -0.79
C LEU A 655 33.91 13.18 -1.32
N TRP A 656 34.34 14.44 -1.28
CA TRP A 656 35.59 14.90 -1.85
C TRP A 656 36.43 15.59 -0.79
N SER A 657 37.74 15.46 -0.89
CA SER A 657 38.66 16.33 -0.16
C SER A 657 38.76 17.69 -0.84
N ARG A 658 39.18 18.72 -0.10
CA ARG A 658 39.32 20.08 -0.64
C ARG A 658 40.37 20.19 -1.76
N ASP A 659 41.28 19.22 -1.88
CA ASP A 659 42.26 19.16 -2.96
C ASP A 659 41.74 18.48 -4.24
N GLY A 660 40.55 17.88 -4.20
CA GLY A 660 39.88 17.25 -5.34
C GLY A 660 39.95 15.73 -5.39
N ARG A 661 40.54 15.06 -4.38
CA ARG A 661 40.54 13.59 -4.33
C ARG A 661 39.20 13.07 -3.78
N GLN A 662 38.61 12.11 -4.46
CA GLN A 662 37.44 11.40 -3.97
C GLN A 662 37.81 10.62 -2.70
N ARG A 663 36.98 10.73 -1.66
CA ARG A 663 37.14 10.02 -0.39
C ARG A 663 36.31 8.74 -0.36
N THR A 664 35.01 8.87 -0.63
CA THR A 664 34.02 7.78 -0.63
C THR A 664 32.76 8.24 -1.37
N GLU A 665 31.77 7.35 -1.46
CA GLU A 665 30.45 7.62 -2.01
C GLU A 665 29.36 6.88 -1.23
N LEU A 666 28.17 7.46 -1.24
CA LEU A 666 26.98 6.92 -0.60
C LEU A 666 25.98 6.65 -1.72
N LEU A 667 25.69 5.37 -1.96
CA LEU A 667 24.77 4.94 -3.00
C LEU A 667 23.39 4.65 -2.41
N GLY A 668 22.35 5.00 -3.15
CA GLY A 668 20.95 4.79 -2.78
C GLY A 668 20.28 6.01 -2.11
N PRO A 669 19.00 5.85 -1.69
CA PRO A 669 18.21 4.63 -1.79
C PRO A 669 17.85 4.29 -3.24
N GLY A 670 17.42 3.04 -3.48
CA GLY A 670 16.77 2.68 -4.75
C GLY A 670 15.39 3.31 -4.86
N ALA A 671 14.69 3.12 -5.99
CA ALA A 671 13.33 3.63 -6.14
C ALA A 671 12.34 2.89 -5.21
N TYR A 672 11.15 3.44 -4.97
CA TYR A 672 10.14 2.73 -4.19
C TYR A 672 9.86 1.33 -4.78
N ALA A 673 9.74 0.33 -3.88
CA ALA A 673 9.68 -1.09 -4.20
C ALA A 673 10.90 -1.60 -4.98
N VAL A 674 12.09 -1.44 -4.40
CA VAL A 674 13.35 -1.76 -5.07
C VAL A 674 13.41 -3.19 -5.59
N GLU A 675 13.54 -3.35 -6.91
CA GLU A 675 13.73 -4.66 -7.52
C GLU A 675 15.20 -4.94 -7.80
N GLY A 676 15.66 -6.10 -7.35
CA GLY A 676 16.97 -6.64 -7.71
C GLY A 676 16.83 -7.95 -8.45
N LEU A 677 17.58 -8.08 -9.54
CA LEU A 677 17.46 -9.18 -10.50
C LEU A 677 18.84 -9.69 -10.85
N VAL A 678 18.92 -10.95 -11.28
CA VAL A 678 20.17 -11.64 -11.49
C VAL A 678 20.22 -12.31 -12.86
N ASP A 679 21.40 -12.37 -13.45
CA ASP A 679 21.70 -13.28 -14.55
C ASP A 679 21.83 -14.70 -14.00
N GLY A 680 20.90 -15.61 -14.34
CA GLY A 680 20.93 -16.99 -13.87
C GLY A 680 22.20 -17.75 -14.26
N ALA A 681 22.87 -17.34 -15.35
CA ALA A 681 24.15 -17.91 -15.78
C ALA A 681 25.36 -17.31 -15.03
N ARG A 682 25.21 -16.11 -14.46
CA ARG A 682 26.24 -15.35 -13.73
C ARG A 682 25.63 -14.69 -12.49
N PRO A 683 25.28 -15.49 -11.47
CA PRO A 683 24.54 -15.03 -10.31
C PRO A 683 25.25 -13.93 -9.50
N GLU A 684 26.56 -13.78 -9.66
CA GLU A 684 27.35 -12.70 -9.08
C GLU A 684 27.01 -11.31 -9.64
N ARG A 685 26.39 -11.22 -10.82
CA ARG A 685 25.97 -9.97 -11.45
C ARG A 685 24.53 -9.66 -11.07
N VAL A 686 24.35 -8.72 -10.15
CA VAL A 686 23.03 -8.30 -9.65
C VAL A 686 22.70 -6.91 -10.19
N ASN A 687 21.62 -6.78 -10.95
CA ASN A 687 21.11 -5.49 -11.42
C ASN A 687 20.05 -4.98 -10.46
N VAL A 688 20.20 -3.73 -10.02
CA VAL A 688 19.21 -3.02 -9.22
C VAL A 688 19.05 -1.61 -9.77
N HIS A 689 17.86 -1.27 -10.28
CA HIS A 689 17.57 0.01 -10.93
C HIS A 689 18.67 0.44 -11.92
N ASN A 690 18.96 -0.42 -12.90
CA ASN A 690 20.00 -0.27 -13.91
C ASN A 690 21.43 -0.13 -13.40
N THR A 691 21.66 -0.18 -12.10
CA THR A 691 23.02 -0.23 -11.55
C THR A 691 23.39 -1.68 -11.41
N LEU A 692 24.45 -2.08 -12.10
CA LEU A 692 24.97 -3.43 -12.05
C LEU A 692 26.02 -3.55 -10.95
N PHE A 693 25.84 -4.54 -10.09
CA PHE A 693 26.75 -4.87 -9.01
C PHE A 693 27.36 -6.25 -9.21
N GLU A 694 28.58 -6.41 -8.73
CA GLU A 694 29.20 -7.71 -8.45
C GLU A 694 28.98 -8.02 -6.96
N VAL A 695 28.44 -9.20 -6.65
CA VAL A 695 28.12 -9.64 -5.29
C VAL A 695 28.85 -10.95 -4.97
N ASP A 696 29.63 -10.94 -3.89
CA ASP A 696 30.15 -12.17 -3.28
C ASP A 696 29.19 -12.65 -2.19
N TYR A 697 28.36 -13.64 -2.51
CA TYR A 697 27.37 -14.21 -1.59
C TYR A 697 27.97 -14.86 -0.33
N ARG A 698 29.27 -15.19 -0.32
CA ARG A 698 29.92 -15.78 0.85
C ARG A 698 30.33 -14.73 1.87
N THR A 699 30.83 -13.59 1.40
CA THR A 699 31.37 -12.52 2.25
C THR A 699 30.41 -11.35 2.43
N GLY A 700 29.41 -11.23 1.55
CA GLY A 700 28.51 -10.08 1.47
C GLY A 700 29.14 -8.85 0.80
N ALA A 701 30.35 -8.97 0.23
CA ALA A 701 31.03 -7.87 -0.43
C ALA A 701 30.32 -7.48 -1.75
N VAL A 702 30.25 -6.18 -2.00
CA VAL A 702 29.56 -5.58 -3.15
C VAL A 702 30.50 -4.63 -3.87
N LYS A 703 30.46 -4.64 -5.20
CA LYS A 703 31.17 -3.67 -6.05
C LYS A 703 30.28 -3.18 -7.18
N THR A 704 30.21 -1.87 -7.39
CA THR A 704 29.52 -1.27 -8.53
C THR A 704 30.31 -1.50 -9.82
N LEU A 705 29.66 -2.01 -10.86
CA LEU A 705 30.28 -2.34 -12.14
C LEU A 705 29.92 -1.34 -13.25
N SER A 706 28.63 -1.09 -13.47
CA SER A 706 28.15 -0.27 -14.59
C SER A 706 26.75 0.29 -14.37
N THR A 707 26.40 1.31 -15.15
CA THR A 707 25.01 1.69 -15.42
C THR A 707 24.58 1.00 -16.72
N LEU A 708 23.69 0.03 -16.64
CA LEU A 708 23.38 -0.89 -17.74
C LEU A 708 22.57 -0.25 -18.86
N ILE A 709 21.51 0.49 -18.51
CA ILE A 709 20.56 1.06 -19.47
C ILE A 709 20.35 2.53 -19.15
N ARG A 710 20.51 3.39 -20.15
CA ARG A 710 20.05 4.79 -20.11
C ARG A 710 19.52 5.16 -21.51
N PRO A 711 18.20 5.13 -21.73
CA PRO A 711 17.63 5.20 -23.07
C PRO A 711 17.63 6.64 -23.59
N GLN A 712 17.46 6.77 -24.90
CA GLN A 712 17.21 8.04 -25.58
C GLN A 712 18.33 9.08 -25.42
N MET A 713 19.57 8.66 -25.16
CA MET A 713 20.71 9.59 -25.08
C MET A 713 21.19 10.04 -26.46
N THR A 714 21.14 9.17 -27.45
CA THR A 714 21.73 9.36 -28.79
C THR A 714 20.69 9.63 -29.87
N GLY A 715 19.40 9.44 -29.58
CA GLY A 715 18.31 9.67 -30.51
C GLY A 715 16.97 9.13 -29.97
N PHE A 716 15.99 9.04 -30.86
CA PHE A 716 14.68 8.49 -30.51
C PHE A 716 14.74 6.96 -30.47
N GLN A 717 14.68 6.40 -29.27
CA GLN A 717 14.75 4.97 -28.98
C GLN A 717 13.54 4.55 -28.15
N PHE A 718 13.15 3.27 -28.21
CA PHE A 718 12.23 2.72 -27.22
C PHE A 718 12.84 2.80 -25.80
N ALA A 719 12.09 3.36 -24.86
CA ALA A 719 12.52 3.61 -23.48
C ALA A 719 11.44 3.12 -22.51
N PRO A 720 11.73 2.50 -21.37
CA PRO A 720 10.67 2.07 -20.46
C PRO A 720 9.97 3.26 -19.79
N ASP A 721 8.80 3.00 -19.22
CA ASP A 721 7.88 3.98 -18.60
C ASP A 721 8.59 4.95 -17.63
N GLY A 722 8.42 6.26 -17.88
CA GLY A 722 8.57 7.32 -16.88
C GLY A 722 9.98 7.58 -16.36
N GLY A 723 11.01 7.01 -16.97
CA GLY A 723 12.39 7.08 -16.45
C GLY A 723 12.61 6.28 -15.15
N TYR A 724 11.56 5.63 -14.60
CA TYR A 724 11.64 4.68 -13.50
C TYR A 724 12.09 3.33 -14.03
N MET A 725 13.38 3.25 -14.35
CA MET A 725 13.98 2.02 -14.85
C MET A 725 14.23 1.04 -13.69
N GLY A 726 13.94 -0.25 -13.89
CA GLY A 726 14.36 -1.30 -12.96
C GLY A 726 13.27 -2.25 -12.48
N ARG A 727 12.22 -2.51 -13.27
CA ARG A 727 11.14 -3.43 -12.91
C ARG A 727 11.21 -4.68 -13.79
N ALA A 728 11.31 -5.86 -13.17
CA ALA A 728 11.23 -7.22 -13.72
C ALA A 728 12.11 -7.55 -14.94
N LEU A 729 13.43 -7.39 -14.88
CA LEU A 729 14.35 -7.75 -15.99
C LEU A 729 14.61 -9.26 -16.09
N HIS A 730 14.61 -9.78 -17.32
CA HIS A 730 14.97 -11.16 -17.63
C HIS A 730 16.25 -11.23 -18.46
N TYR A 731 17.34 -11.72 -17.86
CA TYR A 731 18.59 -12.00 -18.57
C TYR A 731 18.49 -13.27 -19.40
N ARG A 732 18.86 -13.22 -20.68
CA ARG A 732 18.73 -14.34 -21.61
C ARG A 732 19.99 -14.47 -22.47
N HIS A 733 20.43 -15.70 -22.71
CA HIS A 733 21.67 -15.98 -23.45
C HIS A 733 21.34 -16.76 -24.73
N VAL A 734 21.25 -16.06 -25.86
CA VAL A 734 20.76 -16.62 -27.12
C VAL A 734 21.77 -16.42 -28.23
N ASN A 735 22.07 -17.48 -28.99
CA ASN A 735 23.03 -17.44 -30.10
C ASN A 735 24.41 -16.86 -29.72
N GLY A 736 24.85 -17.09 -28.47
CA GLY A 736 26.13 -16.58 -27.96
C GLY A 736 26.13 -15.08 -27.61
N ARG A 737 24.96 -14.45 -27.57
CA ARG A 737 24.74 -13.05 -27.18
C ARG A 737 23.91 -12.97 -25.91
N GLU A 738 24.05 -11.87 -25.19
CA GLU A 738 23.34 -11.58 -23.97
C GLU A 738 22.22 -10.58 -24.24
N TYR A 739 21.02 -10.86 -23.75
CA TYR A 739 19.85 -10.00 -23.87
C TYR A 739 19.26 -9.74 -22.50
N VAL A 740 18.60 -8.59 -22.37
CA VAL A 740 17.75 -8.27 -21.23
C VAL A 740 16.36 -7.97 -21.76
N VAL A 741 15.36 -8.69 -21.26
CA VAL A 741 13.94 -8.42 -21.59
C VAL A 741 13.28 -7.72 -20.43
N GLN A 742 12.57 -6.64 -20.70
CA GLN A 742 11.84 -5.87 -19.69
C GLN A 742 10.34 -5.89 -20.01
N PRO A 743 9.52 -6.61 -19.23
CA PRO A 743 8.09 -6.37 -19.10
C PRO A 743 7.89 -5.00 -18.45
N SER A 744 7.11 -4.13 -19.06
CA SER A 744 6.83 -2.80 -18.54
C SER A 744 5.44 -2.32 -18.91
N ARG A 745 5.05 -1.15 -18.37
CA ARG A 745 3.83 -0.44 -18.75
C ARG A 745 3.89 0.00 -20.22
N GLY A 746 5.09 0.11 -20.78
CA GLY A 746 5.35 0.29 -22.20
C GLY A 746 5.27 -1.00 -23.02
N GLY A 747 4.85 -2.13 -22.46
CA GLY A 747 4.94 -3.44 -23.14
C GLY A 747 6.30 -4.11 -22.93
N MET A 748 6.62 -5.08 -23.78
CA MET A 748 7.80 -5.94 -23.69
C MET A 748 8.95 -5.37 -24.53
N LEU A 749 10.01 -4.91 -23.86
CA LEU A 749 11.22 -4.38 -24.51
C LEU A 749 12.34 -5.41 -24.46
N VAL A 750 13.05 -5.59 -25.57
CA VAL A 750 14.21 -6.47 -25.66
C VAL A 750 15.45 -5.62 -25.93
N TYR A 751 16.44 -5.77 -25.06
CA TYR A 751 17.73 -5.11 -25.17
C TYR A 751 18.82 -6.12 -25.51
N LEU A 752 19.72 -5.76 -26.41
CA LEU A 752 20.97 -6.49 -26.64
C LEU A 752 22.05 -5.89 -25.72
N VAL A 753 22.74 -6.74 -24.95
CA VAL A 753 23.80 -6.32 -24.04
C VAL A 753 25.17 -6.48 -24.69
N GLU A 754 25.88 -5.37 -24.88
CA GLU A 754 27.25 -5.35 -25.37
C GLU A 754 28.11 -4.44 -24.48
N SER A 755 29.28 -4.92 -24.05
CA SER A 755 30.23 -4.14 -23.23
C SER A 755 29.62 -3.50 -21.97
N ASP A 756 28.69 -4.21 -21.30
CA ASP A 756 27.97 -3.77 -20.10
C ASP A 756 26.98 -2.60 -20.34
N ILE A 757 26.54 -2.41 -21.59
CA ILE A 757 25.50 -1.48 -22.03
C ILE A 757 24.38 -2.31 -22.68
N ALA A 758 23.11 -2.03 -22.37
CA ALA A 758 21.98 -2.63 -23.07
C ALA A 758 21.27 -1.59 -23.94
N GLU A 759 21.23 -1.86 -25.25
CA GLU A 759 20.55 -1.02 -26.25
C GLU A 759 19.28 -1.73 -26.75
N PRO A 760 18.17 -1.02 -26.97
CA PRO A 760 16.92 -1.63 -27.41
C PRO A 760 17.06 -2.15 -28.84
N VAL A 761 16.56 -3.36 -29.09
CA VAL A 761 16.60 -4.00 -30.42
C VAL A 761 15.25 -4.55 -30.88
N ALA A 762 14.28 -4.71 -29.96
CA ALA A 762 12.91 -5.01 -30.31
C ALA A 762 11.93 -4.53 -29.23
N ALA A 763 10.69 -4.27 -29.61
CA ALA A 763 9.62 -3.91 -28.69
C ALA A 763 8.27 -4.45 -29.19
N VAL A 764 7.45 -4.95 -28.27
CA VAL A 764 6.10 -5.46 -28.56
C VAL A 764 5.13 -4.96 -27.50
N GLY A 765 4.02 -4.35 -27.89
CA GLY A 765 3.07 -3.81 -26.93
C GLY A 765 1.80 -3.25 -27.57
N ASP A 766 1.00 -2.57 -26.76
CA ASP A 766 -0.24 -1.95 -27.18
C ASP A 766 -0.04 -0.50 -27.64
N GLY A 767 -1.01 0.06 -28.38
CA GLY A 767 -0.87 1.42 -28.88
C GLY A 767 -0.79 2.49 -27.79
N ASN A 768 -1.30 2.23 -26.57
CA ASN A 768 -1.24 3.18 -25.45
C ASN A 768 0.18 3.27 -24.88
N ALA A 769 0.91 2.16 -24.88
CA ALA A 769 2.31 2.10 -24.45
C ALA A 769 3.25 3.02 -25.26
N LEU A 770 2.93 3.32 -26.53
CA LEU A 770 3.74 4.25 -27.34
C LEU A 770 3.93 5.61 -26.67
N LEU A 771 2.91 6.14 -26.01
CA LEU A 771 3.00 7.42 -25.28
C LEU A 771 4.01 7.34 -24.13
N LEU A 772 4.12 6.18 -23.48
CA LEU A 772 5.04 5.94 -22.36
C LEU A 772 6.49 5.79 -22.83
N HIS A 773 6.71 5.38 -24.07
CA HIS A 773 8.01 5.43 -24.75
C HIS A 773 8.39 6.84 -25.23
N GLY A 774 7.53 7.83 -24.96
CA GLY A 774 7.72 9.20 -25.41
C GLY A 774 7.31 9.43 -26.86
N PHE A 775 6.46 8.62 -27.49
CA PHE A 775 5.92 9.00 -28.80
C PHE A 775 4.99 10.21 -28.66
N VAL A 776 5.19 11.21 -29.52
CA VAL A 776 4.22 12.28 -29.75
C VAL A 776 3.47 12.02 -31.06
N LYS A 777 2.34 12.71 -31.25
CA LYS A 777 1.45 12.49 -32.39
C LYS A 777 2.17 12.54 -33.75
N SER A 778 3.16 13.42 -33.90
CA SER A 778 3.93 13.57 -35.15
C SER A 778 4.86 12.40 -35.45
N ASP A 779 5.27 11.62 -34.45
CA ASP A 779 6.15 10.47 -34.62
C ASP A 779 5.40 9.27 -35.22
N LEU A 780 4.07 9.29 -35.16
CA LEU A 780 3.24 8.18 -35.62
C LEU A 780 3.13 8.14 -37.15
N PRO A 781 3.09 6.94 -37.77
CA PRO A 781 2.87 6.77 -39.21
C PRO A 781 1.59 7.47 -39.68
N GLU A 782 1.68 8.22 -40.78
CA GLU A 782 0.58 9.06 -41.25
C GLU A 782 -0.73 8.29 -41.48
N ALA A 783 -0.63 7.03 -41.92
CA ALA A 783 -1.77 6.17 -42.23
C ALA A 783 -2.66 5.84 -41.01
N VAL A 784 -2.10 5.75 -39.80
CA VAL A 784 -2.84 5.35 -38.58
C VAL A 784 -2.87 6.45 -37.52
N ARG A 785 -2.10 7.53 -37.69
CA ARG A 785 -1.87 8.61 -36.70
C ARG A 785 -3.14 9.13 -36.03
N GLU A 786 -4.13 9.54 -36.81
CA GLU A 786 -5.34 10.16 -36.26
C GLU A 786 -6.21 9.18 -35.48
N GLU A 787 -6.32 7.94 -35.96
CA GLU A 787 -7.14 6.93 -35.30
C GLU A 787 -6.47 6.39 -34.05
N LEU A 788 -5.16 6.09 -34.11
CA LEU A 788 -4.38 5.65 -32.96
C LEU A 788 -4.37 6.71 -31.87
N TRP A 789 -4.11 7.98 -32.22
CA TRP A 789 -4.08 9.06 -31.22
C TRP A 789 -5.42 9.25 -30.51
N ARG A 790 -6.54 8.94 -31.20
CA ARG A 790 -7.89 9.01 -30.64
C ARG A 790 -8.25 7.79 -29.80
N ASN A 791 -7.81 6.60 -30.21
CA ASN A 791 -8.12 5.34 -29.53
C ASN A 791 -6.94 4.36 -29.57
N PRO A 792 -5.90 4.60 -28.76
CA PRO A 792 -4.65 3.84 -28.85
C PRO A 792 -4.83 2.37 -28.48
N ARG A 793 -5.82 2.03 -27.64
CA ARG A 793 -6.13 0.65 -27.22
C ARG A 793 -6.68 -0.25 -28.34
N ALA A 794 -7.08 0.31 -29.48
CA ALA A 794 -7.50 -0.46 -30.65
C ALA A 794 -6.32 -0.89 -31.53
N PHE A 795 -5.09 -0.56 -31.16
CA PHE A 795 -3.88 -0.86 -31.90
C PHE A 795 -2.88 -1.61 -31.03
N ALA A 796 -2.01 -2.36 -31.68
CA ALA A 796 -0.81 -2.92 -31.09
C ALA A 796 0.37 -2.67 -32.03
N TYR A 797 1.58 -2.75 -31.49
CA TYR A 797 2.80 -2.47 -32.24
C TYR A 797 3.83 -3.60 -32.08
N VAL A 798 4.66 -3.76 -33.10
CA VAL A 798 5.90 -4.51 -33.08
C VAL A 798 6.98 -3.67 -33.73
N TRP A 799 8.11 -3.51 -33.06
CA TRP A 799 9.32 -2.90 -33.59
C TRP A 799 10.48 -3.90 -33.53
N THR A 800 11.31 -3.89 -34.55
CA THR A 800 12.56 -4.66 -34.63
C THR A 800 13.60 -3.78 -35.28
N ASP A 801 14.73 -3.59 -34.62
CA ASP A 801 15.91 -2.91 -35.15
C ASP A 801 16.50 -3.72 -36.32
N ARG A 802 16.22 -3.30 -37.55
CA ARG A 802 16.59 -4.03 -38.77
C ARG A 802 17.95 -3.62 -39.27
N ASP A 803 18.35 -2.36 -39.10
CA ASP A 803 19.62 -1.83 -39.59
C ASP A 803 20.71 -1.70 -38.51
N GLY A 804 20.38 -1.98 -37.25
CA GLY A 804 21.32 -2.07 -36.14
C GLY A 804 21.73 -0.72 -35.56
N ASP A 805 20.97 0.35 -35.81
CA ASP A 805 21.24 1.69 -35.28
C ASP A 805 20.55 1.99 -33.95
N HIS A 806 19.68 1.08 -33.49
CA HIS A 806 18.92 1.15 -32.24
C HIS A 806 17.92 2.32 -32.16
N LEU A 807 17.67 3.03 -33.26
CA LEU A 807 16.73 4.15 -33.34
C LEU A 807 15.37 3.67 -33.84
N VAL A 808 14.32 4.43 -33.56
CA VAL A 808 12.98 4.13 -34.06
C VAL A 808 12.75 4.86 -35.38
N GLN A 809 12.53 4.11 -36.45
CA GLN A 809 12.12 4.61 -37.76
C GLN A 809 10.86 3.88 -38.25
N GLU A 810 10.06 4.60 -39.04
CA GLU A 810 8.78 4.09 -39.57
C GLU A 810 8.89 2.73 -40.31
N PRO A 811 9.92 2.44 -41.14
CA PRO A 811 10.04 1.15 -41.84
C PRO A 811 10.21 -0.08 -40.93
N GLU A 812 10.62 0.14 -39.68
CA GLU A 812 10.87 -0.91 -38.70
C GLU A 812 9.69 -1.15 -37.76
N LEU A 813 8.73 -0.23 -37.79
CA LEU A 813 7.60 -0.18 -36.87
C LEU A 813 6.32 -0.65 -37.56
N ALA A 814 5.80 -1.79 -37.11
CA ALA A 814 4.48 -2.29 -37.51
C ALA A 814 3.44 -1.89 -36.47
N ILE A 815 2.47 -1.06 -36.85
CA ILE A 815 1.32 -0.70 -36.01
C ILE A 815 0.05 -1.14 -36.73
N GLU A 816 -0.72 -2.02 -36.09
CA GLU A 816 -1.91 -2.62 -36.72
C GLU A 816 -3.11 -2.58 -35.76
N PRO A 817 -4.34 -2.43 -36.30
CA PRO A 817 -5.54 -2.52 -35.49
C PRO A 817 -5.76 -3.97 -35.02
N VAL A 818 -6.08 -4.12 -33.74
CA VAL A 818 -6.33 -5.42 -33.11
C VAL A 818 -7.61 -5.37 -32.27
N PRO A 819 -8.39 -6.47 -32.18
CA PRO A 819 -9.61 -6.51 -31.36
C PRO A 819 -9.30 -6.45 -29.85
N HIS A 820 -8.12 -6.94 -29.48
CA HIS A 820 -7.56 -6.92 -28.14
C HIS A 820 -6.04 -7.07 -28.26
N PHE A 821 -5.31 -6.53 -27.29
CA PHE A 821 -3.87 -6.70 -27.18
C PHE A 821 -3.55 -7.51 -25.92
N TRP A 822 -2.32 -8.01 -25.85
CA TRP A 822 -1.76 -8.68 -24.69
C TRP A 822 -0.53 -7.93 -24.19
N GLY A 823 -0.24 -8.09 -22.91
CA GLY A 823 0.85 -7.41 -22.23
C GLY A 823 0.60 -7.45 -20.74
N HIS A 824 1.68 -7.48 -19.97
CA HIS A 824 1.59 -7.37 -18.53
C HIS A 824 2.57 -6.34 -18.06
N TYR A 825 2.10 -5.46 -17.19
CA TYR A 825 2.98 -4.50 -16.55
C TYR A 825 4.05 -5.21 -15.70
N TRP A 826 3.62 -6.10 -14.80
CA TRP A 826 4.50 -6.73 -13.80
C TRP A 826 4.79 -8.21 -14.06
N GLY A 827 3.85 -8.91 -14.68
CA GLY A 827 3.82 -10.38 -14.68
C GLY A 827 4.06 -11.05 -16.03
N GLY A 828 4.63 -10.33 -17.00
CA GLY A 828 5.04 -10.93 -18.28
C GLY A 828 6.25 -11.83 -18.10
N TRP A 829 6.47 -12.76 -19.03
CA TRP A 829 7.62 -13.67 -19.00
C TRP A 829 8.34 -13.73 -20.35
N ALA A 830 9.62 -14.08 -20.33
CA ALA A 830 10.40 -14.35 -21.53
C ALA A 830 11.12 -15.69 -21.37
N ASP A 831 11.01 -16.61 -22.32
CA ASP A 831 11.78 -17.86 -22.28
C ASP A 831 13.26 -17.62 -22.64
N GLU A 832 14.09 -18.65 -22.43
CA GLU A 832 15.50 -18.64 -22.84
C GLU A 832 15.70 -18.30 -24.32
N ASP A 833 14.76 -18.66 -25.21
CA ASP A 833 14.83 -18.35 -26.65
C ASP A 833 14.22 -16.99 -27.04
N LEU A 834 13.94 -16.13 -26.06
CA LEU A 834 13.20 -14.87 -26.19
C LEU A 834 11.73 -15.02 -26.63
N THR A 835 11.11 -16.20 -26.49
CA THR A 835 9.65 -16.30 -26.61
C THR A 835 8.99 -15.46 -25.52
N LEU A 836 8.12 -14.53 -25.92
CA LEU A 836 7.41 -13.63 -25.00
C LEU A 836 6.08 -14.24 -24.55
N TRP A 837 5.75 -14.05 -23.29
CA TRP A 837 4.51 -14.50 -22.68
C TRP A 837 3.79 -13.36 -21.97
N GLY A 838 2.47 -13.34 -22.10
CA GLY A 838 1.60 -12.43 -21.36
C GLY A 838 0.15 -12.78 -21.61
N ALA A 839 -0.78 -11.96 -21.13
CA ALA A 839 -2.21 -12.14 -21.35
C ALA A 839 -2.89 -10.79 -21.63
N THR A 840 -4.17 -10.84 -21.97
CA THR A 840 -4.98 -9.64 -22.21
C THR A 840 -5.33 -8.90 -20.93
N GLU A 841 -5.31 -7.56 -20.97
CA GLU A 841 -5.65 -6.72 -19.81
C GLU A 841 -7.17 -6.64 -19.52
N ASN A 842 -8.02 -6.85 -20.53
CA ASN A 842 -9.47 -6.51 -20.49
C ASN A 842 -10.41 -7.65 -20.09
N HIS A 843 -10.11 -8.39 -19.02
CA HIS A 843 -10.99 -9.47 -18.50
C HIS A 843 -11.32 -10.60 -19.49
N LEU A 844 -10.56 -10.77 -20.57
CA LEU A 844 -10.81 -11.85 -21.53
C LEU A 844 -10.08 -13.14 -21.14
N GLY A 845 -9.09 -13.07 -20.25
CA GLY A 845 -8.30 -14.23 -19.83
C GLY A 845 -7.56 -14.93 -20.97
N LEU A 846 -7.23 -14.22 -22.06
CA LEU A 846 -6.55 -14.82 -23.21
C LEU A 846 -5.05 -14.78 -22.98
N LEU A 847 -4.43 -15.95 -22.90
CA LEU A 847 -2.98 -16.10 -22.73
C LEU A 847 -2.31 -16.10 -24.11
N TYR A 848 -1.15 -15.45 -24.22
CA TYR A 848 -0.35 -15.34 -25.42
C TYR A 848 1.05 -15.93 -25.23
N ARG A 849 1.53 -16.58 -26.28
CA ARG A 849 2.90 -17.07 -26.45
C ARG A 849 3.40 -16.60 -27.80
N VAL A 850 4.32 -15.64 -27.82
CA VAL A 850 4.80 -14.99 -29.06
C VAL A 850 6.27 -15.34 -29.29
N PRO A 851 6.55 -16.36 -30.12
CA PRO A 851 7.92 -16.81 -30.37
C PRO A 851 8.66 -15.89 -31.34
N VAL A 852 9.99 -15.92 -31.26
CA VAL A 852 10.87 -15.36 -32.28
C VAL A 852 10.71 -16.18 -33.57
N THR A 853 10.44 -15.50 -34.69
CA THR A 853 10.27 -16.11 -36.02
C THR A 853 11.51 -16.03 -36.90
N GLY A 854 12.47 -15.18 -36.53
CA GLY A 854 13.73 -15.00 -37.22
C GLY A 854 14.65 -14.02 -36.50
N TRP A 855 15.83 -13.79 -37.05
CA TRP A 855 16.83 -12.88 -36.51
C TRP A 855 17.38 -11.99 -37.61
N THR A 856 17.65 -10.72 -37.30
CA THR A 856 18.39 -9.82 -38.19
C THR A 856 19.88 -10.17 -38.17
N GLU A 857 20.66 -9.66 -39.14
CA GLU A 857 22.12 -9.87 -39.16
C GLU A 857 22.82 -9.22 -37.96
N HIS A 858 22.22 -8.17 -37.39
CA HIS A 858 22.71 -7.44 -36.22
C HIS A 858 22.31 -8.12 -34.90
N GLY A 859 21.49 -9.17 -34.93
CA GLY A 859 21.09 -9.93 -33.74
C GLY A 859 19.80 -9.46 -33.08
N ALA A 860 18.97 -8.66 -33.75
CA ALA A 860 17.65 -8.31 -33.27
C ALA A 860 16.64 -9.46 -33.54
N PRO A 861 15.79 -9.83 -32.57
CA PRO A 861 14.75 -10.84 -32.77
C PRO A 861 13.58 -10.28 -33.60
N ILE A 862 13.05 -11.10 -34.51
CA ILE A 862 11.89 -10.77 -35.34
C ILE A 862 10.65 -11.45 -34.75
N TYR A 863 9.65 -10.66 -34.35
CA TYR A 863 8.35 -11.16 -33.88
C TYR A 863 7.27 -11.09 -34.98
N PRO A 864 6.23 -11.93 -34.93
CA PRO A 864 5.06 -11.82 -35.81
C PRO A 864 4.40 -10.44 -35.68
N THR A 865 3.84 -9.90 -36.77
CA THR A 865 3.07 -8.64 -36.72
C THR A 865 1.88 -8.74 -35.78
N PRO A 866 1.35 -7.62 -35.23
CA PRO A 866 0.28 -7.68 -34.24
C PRO A 866 -0.93 -8.53 -34.66
N THR A 867 -1.38 -8.44 -35.91
CA THR A 867 -2.52 -9.24 -36.42
C THR A 867 -2.21 -10.72 -36.67
N ALA A 868 -0.93 -11.09 -36.77
CA ALA A 868 -0.50 -12.48 -36.91
C ALA A 868 -0.36 -13.21 -35.56
N GLN A 869 -0.39 -12.48 -34.44
CA GLN A 869 -0.29 -13.05 -33.10
C GLN A 869 -1.64 -13.64 -32.67
N GLN A 870 -1.61 -14.86 -32.12
CA GLN A 870 -2.81 -15.59 -31.71
C GLN A 870 -2.73 -15.94 -30.22
N ALA A 871 -3.88 -15.91 -29.55
CA ALA A 871 -4.00 -16.41 -28.19
C ALA A 871 -3.72 -17.92 -28.19
N LEU A 872 -2.93 -18.38 -27.21
CA LEU A 872 -2.61 -19.78 -26.98
C LEU A 872 -3.85 -20.53 -26.46
N PHE A 873 -4.46 -20.03 -25.39
CA PHE A 873 -5.75 -20.51 -24.85
C PHE A 873 -6.39 -19.45 -23.95
N GLU A 874 -7.65 -19.69 -23.56
CA GLU A 874 -8.40 -18.90 -22.58
C GLU A 874 -8.31 -19.57 -21.19
N VAL A 875 -7.92 -18.81 -20.16
CA VAL A 875 -7.86 -19.32 -18.78
C VAL A 875 -9.27 -19.47 -18.20
N GLN A 876 -9.45 -20.37 -17.23
CA GLN A 876 -10.77 -20.67 -16.67
C GLN A 876 -11.39 -19.50 -15.89
N GLY A 877 -10.57 -18.61 -15.31
CA GLY A 877 -11.04 -17.40 -14.65
C GLY A 877 -11.82 -16.48 -15.59
N LYS A 878 -11.45 -16.43 -16.88
CA LYS A 878 -12.04 -15.51 -17.87
C LYS A 878 -12.13 -14.07 -17.33
N GLY A 879 -11.10 -13.68 -16.58
CA GLY A 879 -10.99 -12.40 -15.88
C GLY A 879 -9.57 -11.84 -16.05
N HIS A 880 -9.05 -11.19 -15.01
CA HIS A 880 -7.67 -10.70 -15.05
C HIS A 880 -6.67 -11.83 -14.85
N VAL A 881 -5.60 -11.79 -15.65
CA VAL A 881 -4.38 -12.54 -15.41
C VAL A 881 -3.32 -11.53 -14.96
N HIS A 882 -2.72 -11.78 -13.80
CA HIS A 882 -1.72 -10.88 -13.23
C HIS A 882 -0.31 -11.24 -13.67
N SER A 883 -0.01 -12.54 -13.77
CA SER A 883 1.32 -13.02 -14.12
C SER A 883 1.28 -14.43 -14.69
N VAL A 884 2.26 -14.70 -15.56
CA VAL A 884 2.48 -15.98 -16.21
C VAL A 884 3.90 -16.48 -15.91
N LEU A 885 4.04 -17.78 -15.65
CA LEU A 885 5.31 -18.47 -15.46
C LEU A 885 5.27 -19.85 -16.16
N PRO A 886 5.85 -19.96 -17.36
CA PRO A 886 6.10 -21.25 -18.01
C PRO A 886 7.16 -22.03 -17.23
N LEU A 887 6.92 -23.31 -16.95
CA LEU A 887 7.87 -24.18 -16.25
C LEU A 887 7.67 -25.64 -16.65
N ASN A 888 8.75 -26.31 -17.07
CA ASN A 888 8.77 -27.75 -17.36
C ASN A 888 7.63 -28.24 -18.28
N GLY A 889 7.27 -27.45 -19.30
CA GLY A 889 6.20 -27.76 -20.26
C GLY A 889 4.77 -27.50 -19.74
N SER A 890 4.62 -27.01 -18.52
CA SER A 890 3.37 -26.47 -17.98
C SER A 890 3.41 -24.95 -17.93
N VAL A 891 2.26 -24.32 -17.74
CA VAL A 891 2.14 -22.87 -17.59
C VAL A 891 1.42 -22.56 -16.28
N HIS A 892 2.08 -21.80 -15.40
CA HIS A 892 1.49 -21.31 -14.17
C HIS A 892 0.96 -19.90 -14.37
N VAL A 893 -0.19 -19.61 -13.80
CA VAL A 893 -0.91 -18.35 -14.02
C VAL A 893 -1.51 -17.85 -12.70
N LEU A 894 -1.34 -16.56 -12.43
CA LEU A 894 -2.13 -15.85 -11.42
C LEU A 894 -3.44 -15.38 -12.08
N GLU A 895 -4.54 -16.07 -11.84
CA GLU A 895 -5.83 -15.79 -12.48
C GLU A 895 -6.96 -15.51 -11.48
N GLN A 896 -7.94 -14.72 -11.90
CA GLN A 896 -9.17 -14.50 -11.15
C GLN A 896 -10.41 -14.55 -12.05
N ALA A 897 -11.56 -14.85 -11.44
CA ALA A 897 -12.85 -14.75 -12.09
C ALA A 897 -13.58 -13.46 -11.70
N GLY A 898 -13.82 -12.59 -12.69
CA GLY A 898 -14.37 -11.27 -12.47
C GLY A 898 -13.41 -10.36 -11.70
N GLY A 899 -13.96 -9.34 -11.03
CA GLY A 899 -13.20 -8.36 -10.27
C GLY A 899 -12.35 -7.40 -11.11
N GLY A 900 -11.79 -6.39 -10.44
CA GLY A 900 -10.87 -5.42 -11.04
C GLY A 900 -9.39 -5.85 -10.94
N ALA A 901 -8.52 -5.15 -11.67
CA ALA A 901 -7.07 -5.40 -11.71
C ALA A 901 -6.34 -5.15 -10.37
N TYR A 902 -7.02 -4.59 -9.38
CA TYR A 902 -6.49 -4.36 -8.03
C TYR A 902 -6.95 -5.42 -7.01
N GLY A 903 -7.70 -6.43 -7.45
CA GLY A 903 -8.13 -7.55 -6.62
C GLY A 903 -9.50 -7.37 -5.94
N GLU A 904 -10.25 -6.32 -6.28
CA GLU A 904 -11.59 -6.05 -5.73
C GLU A 904 -12.68 -6.83 -6.47
N GLY A 905 -13.62 -7.41 -5.71
CA GLY A 905 -14.84 -8.00 -6.27
C GLY A 905 -14.63 -9.27 -7.13
N ALA A 906 -13.48 -9.94 -7.00
CA ALA A 906 -13.26 -11.22 -7.65
C ALA A 906 -14.14 -12.31 -7.01
N ALA A 907 -14.81 -13.12 -7.83
CA ALA A 907 -15.60 -14.26 -7.34
C ALA A 907 -14.69 -15.36 -6.76
N TRP A 908 -13.50 -15.50 -7.32
CA TRP A 908 -12.39 -16.29 -6.81
C TRP A 908 -11.09 -15.87 -7.49
N SER A 909 -9.97 -16.19 -6.85
CA SER A 909 -8.62 -15.95 -7.31
C SER A 909 -7.77 -17.21 -7.09
N ALA A 910 -6.77 -17.44 -7.92
CA ALA A 910 -5.92 -18.62 -7.79
C ALA A 910 -4.52 -18.45 -8.37
N VAL A 911 -3.58 -19.21 -7.82
CA VAL A 911 -2.40 -19.69 -8.55
C VAL A 911 -2.83 -20.97 -9.25
N SER A 912 -2.76 -21.01 -10.57
CA SER A 912 -3.22 -22.15 -11.36
C SER A 912 -2.11 -22.73 -12.20
N ARG A 913 -2.16 -24.05 -12.45
CA ARG A 913 -1.29 -24.75 -13.41
C ARG A 913 -2.11 -25.26 -14.57
N TYR A 914 -1.62 -25.01 -15.78
CA TYR A 914 -2.18 -25.47 -17.05
C TYR A 914 -1.17 -26.32 -17.81
N THR A 915 -1.65 -27.26 -18.61
CA THR A 915 -0.84 -27.83 -19.69
C THR A 915 -0.65 -26.81 -20.82
N ALA A 916 0.31 -27.06 -21.71
CA ALA A 916 0.53 -26.21 -22.90
C ALA A 916 -0.72 -26.10 -23.80
N GLU A 917 -1.63 -27.09 -23.74
CA GLU A 917 -2.89 -27.14 -24.49
C GLU A 917 -4.07 -26.46 -23.77
N GLY A 918 -3.85 -25.86 -22.60
CA GLY A 918 -4.88 -25.10 -21.89
C GLY A 918 -5.78 -25.93 -20.96
N ARG A 919 -5.42 -27.18 -20.63
CA ARG A 919 -6.13 -27.95 -19.61
C ARG A 919 -5.61 -27.57 -18.22
N ARG A 920 -6.48 -27.02 -17.35
CA ARG A 920 -6.12 -26.74 -15.95
C ARG A 920 -5.92 -28.04 -15.18
N GLU A 921 -4.77 -28.18 -14.52
CA GLU A 921 -4.44 -29.36 -13.71
C GLU A 921 -4.82 -29.16 -12.25
N TRP A 922 -4.51 -27.99 -11.68
CA TRP A 922 -4.90 -27.58 -10.33
C TRP A 922 -5.00 -26.05 -10.21
N ALA A 923 -5.66 -25.59 -9.14
CA ALA A 923 -5.79 -24.17 -8.78
C ALA A 923 -5.74 -24.03 -7.25
N TYR A 924 -4.69 -23.39 -6.73
CA TYR A 924 -4.55 -23.02 -5.32
C TYR A 924 -5.33 -21.73 -5.04
N ARG A 925 -6.35 -21.79 -4.18
CA ARG A 925 -7.39 -20.74 -4.08
C ARG A 925 -7.34 -19.85 -2.84
N ASN A 926 -6.50 -20.17 -1.85
CA ASN A 926 -6.24 -19.25 -0.73
C ASN A 926 -5.32 -18.11 -1.19
N VAL A 927 -5.82 -17.33 -2.14
CA VAL A 927 -5.06 -16.35 -2.92
C VAL A 927 -5.90 -15.10 -3.09
N TRP A 928 -5.28 -13.95 -2.91
CA TRP A 928 -5.84 -12.65 -3.25
C TRP A 928 -4.86 -11.96 -4.19
N LEU A 929 -5.29 -11.72 -5.43
CA LEU A 929 -4.43 -11.12 -6.46
C LEU A 929 -4.42 -9.59 -6.36
N GLY A 930 -3.47 -9.00 -7.07
CA GLY A 930 -3.35 -7.55 -7.12
C GLY A 930 -2.91 -6.98 -5.77
N PHE A 931 -3.53 -5.89 -5.34
CA PHE A 931 -3.22 -5.27 -4.06
C PHE A 931 -3.83 -6.04 -2.88
N GLY A 932 -4.79 -6.94 -3.14
CA GLY A 932 -5.44 -7.74 -2.11
C GLY A 932 -6.12 -6.88 -1.04
N LEU A 933 -6.71 -5.74 -1.44
CA LEU A 933 -7.30 -4.77 -0.51
C LEU A 933 -8.44 -5.36 0.34
N GLU A 934 -9.14 -6.38 -0.19
CA GLU A 934 -10.21 -7.11 0.50
C GLU A 934 -9.72 -8.35 1.26
N ALA A 935 -8.42 -8.63 1.24
CA ALA A 935 -7.86 -9.83 1.84
C ALA A 935 -7.82 -9.74 3.37
N PRO A 936 -8.07 -10.85 4.09
CA PRO A 936 -7.78 -10.90 5.52
C PRO A 936 -6.27 -10.76 5.79
N LEU A 937 -5.89 -10.63 7.06
CA LEU A 937 -4.50 -10.81 7.46
C LEU A 937 -3.99 -12.18 7.00
N ALA A 938 -2.80 -12.19 6.38
CA ALA A 938 -2.25 -13.42 5.81
C ALA A 938 -1.88 -14.42 6.91
N LYS A 939 -2.34 -15.67 6.76
CA LYS A 939 -1.97 -16.78 7.64
C LYS A 939 -1.12 -17.78 6.88
N PRO A 940 -0.43 -18.72 7.55
CA PRO A 940 0.19 -19.85 6.88
C PRO A 940 -0.83 -20.55 5.94
N GLY A 941 -0.50 -20.61 4.65
CA GLY A 941 -1.40 -21.09 3.59
C GLY A 941 -2.05 -20.00 2.75
N ASP A 942 -2.01 -18.74 3.16
CA ASP A 942 -2.55 -17.64 2.36
C ASP A 942 -1.48 -17.04 1.44
N VAL A 943 -1.88 -16.63 0.25
CA VAL A 943 -1.07 -15.87 -0.69
C VAL A 943 -1.77 -14.54 -0.94
N VAL A 944 -1.50 -13.56 -0.08
CA VAL A 944 -2.18 -12.26 -0.12
C VAL A 944 -1.38 -11.22 -0.90
N GLY A 945 -2.07 -10.49 -1.77
CA GLY A 945 -1.49 -9.43 -2.59
C GLY A 945 -0.56 -9.99 -3.66
N ALA A 946 -0.91 -11.13 -4.24
CA ALA A 946 -0.13 -11.81 -5.27
C ALA A 946 -0.12 -11.00 -6.56
N MET A 947 1.00 -10.32 -6.81
CA MET A 947 1.17 -9.44 -7.97
C MET A 947 1.85 -10.16 -9.14
N LYS A 948 2.95 -10.86 -8.87
CA LYS A 948 3.73 -11.55 -9.90
C LYS A 948 4.46 -12.78 -9.38
N PHE A 949 4.74 -13.71 -10.29
CA PHE A 949 5.79 -14.69 -10.05
C PHE A 949 7.14 -13.97 -10.03
N ILE A 950 7.98 -14.34 -9.07
CA ILE A 950 9.31 -13.74 -8.88
C ILE A 950 10.45 -14.75 -9.12
N GLY A 951 10.11 -15.94 -9.59
CA GLY A 951 11.05 -16.98 -9.97
C GLY A 951 10.63 -18.36 -9.48
N ASP A 952 11.46 -19.33 -9.83
CA ASP A 952 11.28 -20.73 -9.48
C ASP A 952 12.63 -21.38 -9.15
N ALA A 953 12.57 -22.51 -8.44
CA ALA A 953 13.77 -23.30 -8.19
C ALA A 953 13.45 -24.79 -7.95
N PRO A 954 14.28 -25.72 -8.44
CA PRO A 954 14.09 -27.14 -8.19
C PRO A 954 14.29 -27.47 -6.70
N LEU A 955 13.46 -28.37 -6.19
CA LEU A 955 13.51 -28.94 -4.85
C LEU A 955 14.14 -30.35 -4.86
N PRO A 956 14.70 -30.82 -3.73
CA PRO A 956 15.41 -32.12 -3.70
C PRO A 956 14.55 -33.34 -4.02
N ASP A 957 13.23 -33.25 -3.88
CA ASP A 957 12.32 -34.37 -4.13
C ASP A 957 11.81 -34.41 -5.59
N GLY A 958 12.36 -33.57 -6.47
CA GLY A 958 12.04 -33.52 -7.89
C GLY A 958 10.84 -32.64 -8.25
N THR A 959 10.25 -31.95 -7.27
CA THR A 959 9.30 -30.85 -7.50
C THR A 959 10.03 -29.51 -7.63
N ASP A 960 9.30 -28.42 -7.85
CA ASP A 960 9.83 -27.07 -7.91
C ASP A 960 9.13 -26.17 -6.89
N ALA A 961 9.85 -25.20 -6.34
CA ALA A 961 9.28 -24.08 -5.60
C ALA A 961 8.97 -22.94 -6.59
N LEU A 962 7.74 -22.45 -6.55
CA LEU A 962 7.22 -21.29 -7.26
C LEU A 962 7.15 -20.13 -6.27
N ALA A 963 7.84 -19.03 -6.56
CA ALA A 963 7.84 -17.86 -5.68
C ALA A 963 6.91 -16.76 -6.21
N VAL A 964 6.11 -16.19 -5.32
CA VAL A 964 5.11 -15.16 -5.60
C VAL A 964 5.27 -14.03 -4.58
N ASN A 965 5.43 -12.79 -5.02
CA ASN A 965 5.47 -11.66 -4.09
C ASN A 965 4.09 -11.36 -3.50
N GLY A 966 4.06 -10.71 -2.34
CA GLY A 966 2.87 -10.19 -1.70
C GLY A 966 2.96 -8.68 -1.51
N TYR A 967 1.90 -7.97 -1.90
CA TYR A 967 1.80 -6.50 -1.82
C TYR A 967 2.14 -5.96 -0.42
N PHE A 968 1.75 -6.66 0.65
CA PHE A 968 1.99 -6.26 2.03
C PHE A 968 3.34 -6.71 2.62
N GLY A 969 4.32 -7.10 1.79
CA GLY A 969 5.71 -7.32 2.24
C GLY A 969 6.21 -8.76 2.31
N GLN A 970 5.29 -9.72 2.30
CA GLN A 970 5.60 -11.15 2.34
C GLN A 970 5.98 -11.71 0.97
N PHE A 971 6.76 -12.79 0.94
CA PHE A 971 7.12 -13.51 -0.29
C PHE A 971 6.75 -14.99 -0.12
N ASN A 972 5.75 -15.44 -0.87
CA ASN A 972 5.16 -16.75 -0.73
C ASN A 972 5.86 -17.77 -1.64
N LEU A 973 6.06 -18.97 -1.11
CA LEU A 973 6.55 -20.13 -1.85
C LEU A 973 5.45 -21.16 -1.94
N LEU A 974 5.18 -21.65 -3.14
CA LEU A 974 4.28 -22.78 -3.42
C LEU A 974 5.06 -23.89 -4.11
N SER A 975 4.68 -25.14 -3.92
CA SER A 975 5.19 -26.24 -4.74
C SER A 975 4.51 -26.26 -6.12
N SER A 976 5.21 -26.78 -7.14
CA SER A 976 4.63 -27.08 -8.47
C SER A 976 3.54 -28.15 -8.46
N GLU A 977 3.31 -28.79 -7.31
CA GLU A 977 2.22 -29.75 -7.03
C GLU A 977 0.95 -29.09 -6.46
N GLY A 978 0.92 -27.77 -6.31
CA GLY A 978 -0.28 -27.03 -5.89
C GLY A 978 -0.50 -27.01 -4.38
N LEU A 979 0.58 -27.02 -3.60
CA LEU A 979 0.57 -26.85 -2.13
C LEU A 979 1.38 -25.63 -1.73
N TRP A 980 0.94 -24.89 -0.71
CA TRP A 980 1.73 -23.82 -0.09
C TRP A 980 2.91 -24.41 0.69
N LEU A 981 4.08 -23.78 0.59
CA LEU A 981 5.33 -24.25 1.19
C LEU A 981 5.70 -23.41 2.39
N ALA A 982 5.90 -22.10 2.20
CA ALA A 982 6.25 -21.15 3.26
C ALA A 982 5.95 -19.72 2.81
N SER A 983 5.95 -18.79 3.76
CA SER A 983 6.03 -17.36 3.47
C SER A 983 7.29 -16.80 4.13
N LEU A 984 8.05 -16.03 3.36
CA LEU A 984 9.23 -15.29 3.79
C LEU A 984 8.83 -13.84 4.09
N CYS A 985 9.60 -13.16 4.94
CA CYS A 985 9.24 -11.84 5.47
C CYS A 985 7.87 -11.83 6.19
N HIS A 986 7.32 -10.65 6.45
CA HIS A 986 6.08 -10.48 7.23
C HIS A 986 5.05 -9.66 6.45
N ASP A 987 3.77 -9.96 6.65
CA ASP A 987 2.67 -9.07 6.27
C ASP A 987 2.66 -7.87 7.23
N ASN A 988 2.92 -6.66 6.73
CA ASN A 988 3.07 -5.47 7.59
C ASN A 988 1.79 -5.07 8.31
N ARG A 989 0.63 -5.57 7.90
CA ARG A 989 -0.62 -5.32 8.61
C ARG A 989 -0.64 -5.94 10.02
N TYR A 990 0.31 -6.85 10.31
CA TYR A 990 0.61 -7.33 11.66
C TYR A 990 1.41 -6.34 12.52
N GLY A 991 1.80 -5.17 12.00
CA GLY A 991 2.66 -4.22 12.72
C GLY A 991 3.97 -4.85 13.22
N PRO A 992 4.74 -5.58 12.38
CA PRO A 992 6.01 -6.15 12.82
C PRO A 992 7.00 -5.04 13.19
N LEU A 993 7.88 -5.30 14.16
CA LEU A 993 9.04 -4.43 14.41
C LEU A 993 9.87 -4.32 13.13
N ALA A 994 10.38 -3.12 12.84
CA ALA A 994 11.17 -2.90 11.64
C ALA A 994 12.52 -3.63 11.76
N SER A 995 12.73 -4.58 10.85
CA SER A 995 13.90 -5.48 10.84
C SER A 995 14.33 -5.79 9.41
N GLU A 996 15.40 -6.57 9.26
CA GLU A 996 15.90 -7.04 7.97
C GLU A 996 14.88 -7.88 7.20
N THR A 997 13.86 -8.44 7.84
CA THR A 997 12.79 -9.24 7.22
C THR A 997 11.47 -8.47 7.07
N THR A 998 11.47 -7.16 7.39
CA THR A 998 10.31 -6.28 7.22
C THR A 998 10.44 -5.51 5.91
N VAL A 999 9.56 -5.76 4.93
CA VAL A 999 9.52 -5.06 3.63
C VAL A 999 8.15 -4.40 3.53
N TRP A 1000 8.05 -3.08 3.45
CA TRP A 1000 6.78 -2.34 3.57
C TRP A 1000 5.78 -2.58 2.43
N PRO A 1001 4.49 -2.20 2.59
CA PRO A 1001 3.46 -2.32 1.55
C PRO A 1001 3.85 -1.65 0.23
N GLU A 1002 3.13 -1.98 -0.84
CA GLU A 1002 3.52 -1.69 -2.22
C GLU A 1002 4.75 -2.47 -2.69
N ASN A 1003 4.97 -3.65 -2.11
CA ASN A 1003 6.07 -4.50 -2.51
C ASN A 1003 5.84 -5.13 -3.90
N PHE A 1004 6.36 -4.49 -4.94
CA PHE A 1004 6.38 -5.00 -6.32
C PHE A 1004 7.64 -5.84 -6.63
N SER A 1005 8.55 -5.97 -5.67
CA SER A 1005 9.89 -6.55 -5.88
C SER A 1005 9.92 -8.07 -5.81
N GLY A 1006 11.09 -8.64 -6.15
CA GLY A 1006 11.44 -10.04 -5.90
C GLY A 1006 12.14 -10.71 -7.07
N CYS A 1007 13.21 -11.42 -6.77
CA CYS A 1007 13.86 -12.41 -7.62
C CYS A 1007 14.28 -13.60 -6.76
N PHE A 1008 13.68 -14.76 -7.00
CA PHE A 1008 13.96 -16.01 -6.31
C PHE A 1008 14.65 -16.99 -7.25
N PHE A 1009 15.77 -17.56 -6.82
CA PHE A 1009 16.52 -18.50 -7.64
C PHE A 1009 17.36 -19.46 -6.79
N ARG A 1010 17.82 -20.54 -7.42
CA ARG A 1010 18.84 -21.43 -6.88
C ARG A 1010 20.19 -21.16 -7.53
N HIS A 1011 21.17 -20.77 -6.75
CA HIS A 1011 22.50 -20.44 -7.25
C HIS A 1011 23.18 -21.69 -7.86
N PRO A 1012 23.59 -21.66 -9.14
CA PRO A 1012 24.07 -22.84 -9.86
C PRO A 1012 25.31 -23.50 -9.23
N GLU A 1013 26.28 -22.69 -8.76
CA GLU A 1013 27.51 -23.23 -8.17
C GLU A 1013 27.36 -23.69 -6.71
N SER A 1014 26.72 -22.88 -5.86
CA SER A 1014 26.61 -23.19 -4.43
C SER A 1014 25.44 -24.15 -4.10
N GLY A 1015 24.47 -24.26 -4.99
CA GLY A 1015 23.25 -25.07 -4.81
C GLY A 1015 22.27 -24.51 -3.78
N ARG A 1016 22.53 -23.32 -3.23
CA ARG A 1016 21.69 -22.63 -2.23
C ARG A 1016 20.64 -21.76 -2.88
N TYR A 1017 19.60 -21.43 -2.14
CA TYR A 1017 18.47 -20.62 -2.60
C TYR A 1017 18.62 -19.18 -2.12
N TYR A 1018 18.25 -18.21 -2.96
CA TYR A 1018 18.32 -16.80 -2.63
C TYR A 1018 17.05 -16.07 -3.02
N LEU A 1019 16.71 -15.05 -2.23
CA LEU A 1019 15.70 -14.04 -2.53
C LEU A 1019 16.40 -12.69 -2.60
N ILE A 1020 16.19 -11.96 -3.69
CA ILE A 1020 16.62 -10.57 -3.85
C ILE A 1020 15.37 -9.69 -3.93
N ALA A 1021 15.18 -8.81 -2.95
CA ALA A 1021 13.98 -7.96 -2.85
C ALA A 1021 14.19 -6.83 -1.85
N GLY A 1022 13.26 -5.89 -1.75
CA GLY A 1022 13.30 -4.86 -0.70
C GLY A 1022 12.29 -3.75 -0.90
N ASP A 1023 12.45 -2.66 -0.15
CA ASP A 1023 11.54 -1.51 -0.17
C ASP A 1023 12.20 -0.25 -0.75
N THR A 1024 13.05 0.40 0.01
CA THR A 1024 13.88 1.57 -0.32
C THR A 1024 15.34 1.16 -0.49
N ASP A 1025 15.71 0.00 0.06
CA ASP A 1025 16.96 -0.70 -0.16
C ASP A 1025 16.72 -2.03 -0.91
N CYS A 1026 17.75 -2.60 -1.54
CA CYS A 1026 17.68 -3.95 -2.10
C CYS A 1026 18.46 -4.93 -1.23
N ARG A 1027 17.79 -5.94 -0.69
CA ARG A 1027 18.36 -6.93 0.22
C ARG A 1027 18.52 -8.25 -0.51
N ILE A 1028 19.56 -8.98 -0.13
CA ILE A 1028 19.82 -10.34 -0.60
C ILE A 1028 19.75 -11.25 0.63
N TRP A 1029 18.84 -12.21 0.62
CA TRP A 1029 18.72 -13.23 1.65
C TRP A 1029 19.03 -14.61 1.08
N GLU A 1030 19.77 -15.42 1.84
CA GLU A 1030 19.80 -16.87 1.64
C GLU A 1030 18.51 -17.46 2.21
N VAL A 1031 17.77 -18.20 1.41
CA VAL A 1031 16.59 -18.98 1.84
C VAL A 1031 17.07 -20.34 2.30
N THR A 1032 16.75 -20.69 3.54
CA THR A 1032 17.25 -21.87 4.25
C THR A 1032 16.13 -22.88 4.49
N GLY A 1033 16.46 -24.17 4.53
CA GLY A 1033 15.54 -25.23 4.95
C GLY A 1033 14.72 -25.86 3.82
N LEU A 1034 14.83 -25.35 2.59
CA LEU A 1034 14.17 -25.92 1.40
C LEU A 1034 14.66 -27.33 1.08
N GLU A 1035 15.89 -27.67 1.47
CA GLU A 1035 16.45 -29.03 1.39
C GLU A 1035 15.65 -30.08 2.21
N GLY A 1036 14.90 -29.63 3.22
CA GLY A 1036 14.07 -30.46 4.10
C GLY A 1036 12.66 -30.71 3.58
N VAL A 1037 12.26 -30.13 2.44
CA VAL A 1037 10.92 -30.27 1.88
C VAL A 1037 10.67 -31.70 1.42
N ARG A 1038 9.51 -32.25 1.80
CA ARG A 1038 9.06 -33.59 1.42
C ARG A 1038 7.58 -33.58 1.08
N HIS A 1039 7.24 -34.10 -0.10
CA HIS A 1039 5.86 -34.35 -0.51
C HIS A 1039 5.39 -35.78 -0.17
N GLY A 1040 4.10 -35.93 0.10
CA GLY A 1040 3.44 -37.21 0.35
C GLY A 1040 1.98 -37.22 -0.08
N ARG A 1041 1.38 -38.42 -0.11
CA ARG A 1041 -0.01 -38.63 -0.54
C ARG A 1041 -0.68 -39.72 0.31
N VAL A 1042 -1.95 -39.51 0.66
CA VAL A 1042 -2.80 -40.49 1.37
C VAL A 1042 -4.15 -40.63 0.64
N PRO A 1043 -4.66 -41.85 0.41
CA PRO A 1043 -6.00 -42.02 -0.14
C PRO A 1043 -7.07 -41.57 0.86
N LEU A 1044 -8.12 -40.91 0.38
CA LEU A 1044 -9.27 -40.49 1.17
C LEU A 1044 -10.55 -40.99 0.51
N THR A 1045 -11.40 -41.67 1.28
CA THR A 1045 -12.75 -42.05 0.85
C THR A 1045 -13.77 -41.26 1.65
N LEU A 1046 -14.59 -40.46 0.97
CA LEU A 1046 -15.74 -39.79 1.59
C LEU A 1046 -16.97 -40.68 1.49
N THR A 1047 -17.59 -40.95 2.63
CA THR A 1047 -18.82 -41.74 2.71
C THR A 1047 -20.07 -40.87 2.56
N ALA A 1048 -21.22 -41.50 2.39
CA ALA A 1048 -22.51 -40.78 2.41
C ALA A 1048 -22.78 -40.07 3.75
N GLU A 1049 -22.25 -40.60 4.87
CA GLU A 1049 -22.36 -39.97 6.18
C GLU A 1049 -21.52 -38.69 6.27
N ASP A 1050 -20.30 -38.71 5.73
CA ASP A 1050 -19.40 -37.56 5.71
C ASP A 1050 -19.99 -36.43 4.84
N ALA A 1051 -20.57 -36.77 3.70
CA ALA A 1051 -21.30 -35.82 2.86
C ALA A 1051 -22.53 -35.21 3.59
N GLY A 1052 -23.19 -35.98 4.46
CA GLY A 1052 -24.25 -35.47 5.33
C GLY A 1052 -23.74 -34.45 6.35
N LYS A 1053 -22.60 -34.72 7.00
CA LYS A 1053 -21.94 -33.76 7.92
C LYS A 1053 -21.47 -32.50 7.19
N ALA A 1054 -20.93 -32.65 5.99
CA ALA A 1054 -20.54 -31.53 5.14
C ALA A 1054 -21.75 -30.67 4.74
N LEU A 1055 -22.88 -31.29 4.39
CA LEU A 1055 -24.10 -30.56 4.06
C LEU A 1055 -24.60 -29.71 5.23
N GLU A 1056 -24.58 -30.23 6.47
CA GLU A 1056 -24.94 -29.45 7.65
C GLU A 1056 -23.95 -28.31 7.92
N ALA A 1057 -22.65 -28.54 7.74
CA ALA A 1057 -21.63 -27.49 7.82
C ALA A 1057 -21.86 -26.38 6.76
N ALA A 1058 -22.23 -26.75 5.53
CA ALA A 1058 -22.58 -25.80 4.46
C ALA A 1058 -23.81 -24.95 4.81
N LYS A 1059 -24.89 -25.59 5.30
CA LYS A 1059 -26.11 -24.88 5.72
C LYS A 1059 -25.83 -23.91 6.88
N SER A 1060 -25.01 -24.32 7.84
CA SER A 1060 -24.58 -23.48 8.96
C SER A 1060 -23.78 -22.26 8.46
N ARG A 1061 -22.87 -22.46 7.50
CA ARG A 1061 -22.07 -21.38 6.89
C ARG A 1061 -22.91 -20.39 6.07
N GLN A 1062 -23.99 -20.86 5.44
CA GLN A 1062 -24.90 -20.04 4.64
C GLN A 1062 -26.00 -19.37 5.48
N GLY A 1063 -26.04 -19.58 6.80
CA GLY A 1063 -27.11 -19.06 7.66
C GLY A 1063 -28.49 -19.68 7.38
N LEU A 1064 -28.54 -20.80 6.65
CA LEU A 1064 -29.78 -21.50 6.25
C LEU A 1064 -30.29 -22.46 7.33
N VAL A 1065 -29.50 -22.73 8.36
CA VAL A 1065 -29.99 -23.38 9.58
C VAL A 1065 -30.57 -22.28 10.46
N SER A 1066 -31.89 -22.08 10.34
CA SER A 1066 -32.68 -21.44 11.38
C SER A 1066 -33.14 -22.52 12.36
N ASP A 1067 -33.06 -22.27 13.65
CA ASP A 1067 -33.66 -23.15 14.68
C ASP A 1067 -35.20 -23.16 14.59
N ARG A 1068 -35.82 -22.37 13.69
CA ARG A 1068 -37.26 -22.22 13.54
C ARG A 1068 -37.86 -23.15 12.46
N PRO A 1069 -39.06 -23.68 12.68
CA PRO A 1069 -39.73 -24.57 11.73
C PRO A 1069 -40.16 -23.84 10.45
N PRO A 1070 -40.15 -24.49 9.27
CA PRO A 1070 -40.62 -23.90 8.01
C PRO A 1070 -42.13 -23.62 8.01
N ILE A 1071 -42.57 -22.54 7.36
CA ILE A 1071 -44.00 -22.25 7.11
C ILE A 1071 -44.55 -23.29 6.12
N ARG A 1072 -45.60 -24.02 6.53
CA ARG A 1072 -46.26 -25.02 5.68
C ARG A 1072 -47.44 -24.41 4.93
N LEU A 1073 -47.35 -24.32 3.60
CA LEU A 1073 -48.47 -23.91 2.76
C LEU A 1073 -49.61 -24.92 2.89
N THR A 1074 -50.80 -24.43 3.23
CA THR A 1074 -51.97 -25.30 3.37
C THR A 1074 -53.13 -24.84 2.50
N ARG A 1075 -53.84 -25.80 1.90
CA ARG A 1075 -55.06 -25.49 1.16
C ARG A 1075 -56.20 -25.17 2.12
N ALA A 1076 -56.75 -23.96 2.07
CA ALA A 1076 -57.85 -23.50 2.92
C ALA A 1076 -58.61 -22.34 2.26
N GLU A 1077 -59.91 -22.25 2.52
CA GLU A 1077 -60.70 -21.05 2.23
C GLU A 1077 -60.64 -20.15 3.46
N VAL A 1078 -60.08 -18.95 3.29
CA VAL A 1078 -59.83 -18.00 4.38
C VAL A 1078 -60.48 -16.67 4.03
N LYS A 1079 -61.12 -16.04 5.01
CA LYS A 1079 -61.78 -14.76 4.83
C LYS A 1079 -60.75 -13.64 4.99
N VAL A 1080 -60.69 -12.72 4.02
CA VAL A 1080 -59.78 -11.57 4.06
C VAL A 1080 -60.50 -10.40 4.74
N ASP A 1081 -60.49 -10.39 6.07
CA ASP A 1081 -61.12 -9.32 6.89
C ASP A 1081 -60.20 -8.78 8.00
N GLY A 1082 -58.95 -9.24 8.07
CA GLY A 1082 -57.98 -8.84 9.07
C GLY A 1082 -58.15 -9.54 10.43
N ASP A 1083 -59.13 -10.44 10.57
CA ASP A 1083 -59.27 -11.32 11.73
C ASP A 1083 -58.55 -12.64 11.46
N LEU A 1084 -57.76 -13.12 12.42
CA LEU A 1084 -57.05 -14.40 12.32
C LEU A 1084 -57.85 -15.56 12.94
N GLY A 1085 -59.08 -15.34 13.37
CA GLY A 1085 -59.93 -16.35 14.01
C GLY A 1085 -60.26 -17.57 13.15
N ASP A 1086 -60.20 -17.46 11.82
CA ASP A 1086 -60.36 -18.57 10.86
C ASP A 1086 -59.02 -19.18 10.40
N TRP A 1087 -57.88 -18.65 10.88
CA TRP A 1087 -56.55 -19.21 10.66
C TRP A 1087 -56.21 -20.25 11.75
N PRO A 1088 -55.76 -21.46 11.38
CA PRO A 1088 -55.33 -22.45 12.37
C PRO A 1088 -54.08 -21.98 13.14
N ALA A 1089 -54.17 -21.90 14.47
CA ALA A 1089 -53.10 -21.38 15.33
C ALA A 1089 -51.78 -22.19 15.28
N ASP A 1090 -51.84 -23.48 14.91
CA ASP A 1090 -50.68 -24.36 14.70
C ASP A 1090 -49.96 -24.11 13.35
N ARG A 1091 -50.43 -23.15 12.55
CA ARG A 1091 -49.92 -22.86 11.19
C ARG A 1091 -49.40 -21.44 11.01
N LEU A 1092 -49.51 -20.62 12.04
CA LEU A 1092 -48.76 -19.39 12.16
C LEU A 1092 -47.37 -19.72 12.72
N VAL A 1093 -46.33 -19.26 12.04
CA VAL A 1093 -44.94 -19.43 12.50
C VAL A 1093 -44.46 -18.10 13.09
N ASP A 1094 -43.84 -18.17 14.25
CA ASP A 1094 -43.16 -17.01 14.87
C ASP A 1094 -41.96 -16.60 13.99
N LEU A 1095 -41.96 -15.35 13.52
CA LEU A 1095 -40.86 -14.71 12.79
C LEU A 1095 -39.89 -14.04 13.76
N ASP A 1096 -38.65 -13.81 13.31
CA ASP A 1096 -37.63 -13.18 14.15
C ASP A 1096 -38.02 -11.72 14.44
N ALA A 1097 -38.10 -11.37 15.73
CA ALA A 1097 -38.54 -10.07 16.18
C ALA A 1097 -37.68 -9.65 17.40
N PRO A 1098 -37.08 -8.46 17.39
CA PRO A 1098 -36.29 -7.96 18.52
C PRO A 1098 -37.17 -7.60 19.72
N GLU A 1099 -36.58 -7.68 20.92
CA GLU A 1099 -37.10 -7.31 22.26
C GLU A 1099 -38.48 -6.61 22.30
N GLY A 1100 -39.49 -7.32 22.82
CA GLY A 1100 -40.84 -6.79 23.08
C GLY A 1100 -41.79 -6.85 21.88
N ARG A 1101 -41.28 -7.09 20.67
CA ARG A 1101 -42.08 -7.26 19.45
C ARG A 1101 -42.36 -8.72 19.18
N ALA A 1102 -43.51 -9.01 18.59
CA ALA A 1102 -43.86 -10.34 18.14
C ALA A 1102 -44.36 -10.26 16.71
N SER A 1103 -43.89 -11.15 15.84
CA SER A 1103 -44.42 -11.27 14.48
C SER A 1103 -44.72 -12.73 14.20
N ARG A 1104 -45.92 -13.01 13.69
CA ARG A 1104 -46.34 -14.32 13.24
C ARG A 1104 -46.84 -14.24 11.81
N ALA A 1105 -46.51 -15.23 11.01
CA ALA A 1105 -46.99 -15.30 9.63
C ALA A 1105 -47.54 -16.68 9.27
N GLY A 1106 -48.54 -16.69 8.39
CA GLY A 1106 -49.13 -17.90 7.82
C GLY A 1106 -49.42 -17.71 6.34
N ILE A 1107 -49.28 -18.80 5.58
CA ILE A 1107 -49.59 -18.83 4.14
C ILE A 1107 -50.56 -19.97 3.86
N ALA A 1108 -51.67 -19.64 3.19
CA ALA A 1108 -52.66 -20.59 2.73
C ALA A 1108 -52.99 -20.35 1.26
N TYR A 1109 -53.67 -21.29 0.60
CA TYR A 1109 -54.07 -21.13 -0.79
C TYR A 1109 -55.36 -21.89 -1.10
N ASP A 1110 -56.05 -21.54 -2.17
CA ASP A 1110 -57.13 -22.35 -2.74
C ASP A 1110 -56.89 -22.59 -4.25
N ALA A 1111 -57.95 -22.88 -5.02
CA ALA A 1111 -57.81 -23.11 -6.46
C ALA A 1111 -57.46 -21.83 -7.25
N GLU A 1112 -57.72 -20.65 -6.70
CA GLU A 1112 -57.65 -19.36 -7.40
C GLU A 1112 -56.78 -18.32 -6.68
N ARG A 1113 -56.54 -18.47 -5.36
CA ARG A 1113 -55.95 -17.43 -4.52
C ARG A 1113 -54.84 -17.96 -3.61
N LEU A 1114 -53.85 -17.10 -3.38
CA LEU A 1114 -52.89 -17.22 -2.28
C LEU A 1114 -53.35 -16.26 -1.16
N TYR A 1115 -53.41 -16.78 0.05
CA TYR A 1115 -53.74 -16.05 1.26
C TYR A 1115 -52.50 -15.90 2.12
N ALA A 1116 -52.31 -14.73 2.70
CA ALA A 1116 -51.24 -14.46 3.65
C ALA A 1116 -51.81 -13.74 4.87
N ALA A 1117 -51.37 -14.18 6.04
CA ALA A 1117 -51.68 -13.57 7.32
C ALA A 1117 -50.39 -13.12 8.00
N PHE A 1118 -50.45 -11.93 8.57
CA PHE A 1118 -49.40 -11.36 9.41
C PHE A 1118 -50.04 -10.87 10.70
N GLN A 1119 -49.55 -11.35 11.84
CA GLN A 1119 -49.84 -10.78 13.15
C GLN A 1119 -48.57 -10.09 13.61
N VAL A 1120 -48.56 -8.77 13.58
CA VAL A 1120 -47.44 -7.96 14.04
C VAL A 1120 -47.85 -7.27 15.34
N THR A 1121 -46.99 -7.37 16.34
CA THR A 1121 -47.08 -6.67 17.61
C THR A 1121 -45.82 -5.84 17.74
N ASP A 1122 -45.97 -4.52 17.66
CA ASP A 1122 -44.93 -3.55 17.94
C ASP A 1122 -45.52 -2.35 18.68
N ASP A 1123 -44.76 -1.26 18.73
CA ASP A 1123 -45.09 -0.06 19.50
C ASP A 1123 -46.04 0.90 18.76
N SER A 1124 -46.52 0.54 17.55
CA SER A 1124 -47.34 1.36 16.67
C SER A 1124 -48.53 0.60 16.05
N PRO A 1125 -49.64 1.27 15.69
CA PRO A 1125 -50.61 0.68 14.78
C PRO A 1125 -50.05 0.69 13.36
N MET A 1126 -50.52 -0.22 12.50
CA MET A 1126 -50.20 -0.26 11.06
C MET A 1126 -50.33 1.14 10.43
N ALA A 1127 -49.20 1.78 10.13
CA ALA A 1127 -49.13 3.13 9.61
C ALA A 1127 -48.01 3.29 8.59
N ASN A 1128 -48.33 3.85 7.43
CA ASN A 1128 -47.34 4.18 6.42
C ASN A 1128 -47.65 5.52 5.77
N ALA A 1129 -46.65 6.41 5.73
CA ALA A 1129 -46.81 7.80 5.30
C ALA A 1129 -46.27 8.05 3.88
N GLY A 1130 -45.81 7.00 3.19
CA GLY A 1130 -45.32 7.11 1.81
C GLY A 1130 -46.43 7.43 0.83
N ASP A 1131 -46.12 8.27 -0.15
CA ASP A 1131 -46.96 8.59 -1.31
C ASP A 1131 -46.49 7.90 -2.60
N ASP A 1132 -45.31 7.26 -2.58
CA ASP A 1132 -44.76 6.43 -3.64
C ASP A 1132 -44.90 4.93 -3.32
N GLU A 1133 -45.69 4.23 -4.12
CA GLU A 1133 -45.91 2.78 -4.00
C GLU A 1133 -44.61 1.97 -4.10
N ALA A 1134 -43.59 2.50 -4.79
CA ALA A 1134 -42.29 1.86 -4.92
C ALA A 1134 -41.47 1.87 -3.62
N LEU A 1135 -41.81 2.76 -2.67
CA LEU A 1135 -41.02 3.03 -1.47
C LEU A 1135 -41.72 2.70 -0.16
N LEU A 1136 -42.90 2.07 -0.20
CA LEU A 1136 -43.69 1.77 1.00
C LEU A 1136 -42.91 0.96 2.06
N PHE A 1137 -41.98 0.09 1.67
CA PHE A 1137 -41.12 -0.63 2.64
C PHE A 1137 -40.16 0.26 3.43
N LYS A 1138 -39.97 1.52 3.02
CA LYS A 1138 -39.05 2.48 3.63
C LYS A 1138 -39.79 3.59 4.41
N THR A 1139 -41.03 3.88 4.04
CA THR A 1139 -41.79 5.04 4.52
C THR A 1139 -42.76 4.74 5.66
N GLY A 1140 -42.79 3.50 6.14
CA GLY A 1140 -43.57 3.08 7.31
C GLY A 1140 -43.80 1.57 7.33
N ASP A 1141 -44.87 1.14 7.99
CA ASP A 1141 -45.16 -0.27 8.22
C ASP A 1141 -45.51 -0.99 6.92
N ALA A 1142 -44.89 -2.15 6.73
CA ALA A 1142 -45.13 -3.01 5.59
C ALA A 1142 -44.88 -4.48 5.98
N CYS A 1143 -45.66 -5.38 5.40
CA CYS A 1143 -45.40 -6.82 5.39
C CYS A 1143 -45.01 -7.25 3.99
N GLU A 1144 -44.02 -8.13 3.86
CA GLU A 1144 -43.49 -8.50 2.55
C GLU A 1144 -43.51 -10.01 2.31
N LEU A 1145 -43.77 -10.39 1.07
CA LEU A 1145 -43.64 -11.78 0.59
C LEU A 1145 -42.75 -11.82 -0.64
N PHE A 1146 -41.78 -12.72 -0.60
CA PHE A 1146 -40.93 -13.04 -1.73
C PHE A 1146 -41.30 -14.44 -2.23
N LEU A 1147 -41.77 -14.53 -3.47
CA LEU A 1147 -42.24 -15.77 -4.05
C LEU A 1147 -41.49 -16.06 -5.35
N ALA A 1148 -41.01 -17.30 -5.48
CA ALA A 1148 -40.52 -17.85 -6.73
C ALA A 1148 -41.63 -18.69 -7.36
N THR A 1149 -42.43 -18.09 -8.25
CA THR A 1149 -43.59 -18.75 -8.87
C THR A 1149 -43.25 -19.49 -10.15
N GLY A 1150 -42.01 -19.40 -10.62
CA GLY A 1150 -41.52 -20.15 -11.78
C GLY A 1150 -41.27 -21.62 -11.41
N PRO A 1151 -42.09 -22.58 -11.84
CA PRO A 1151 -41.95 -23.99 -11.41
C PRO A 1151 -40.67 -24.66 -11.93
N ASN A 1152 -40.03 -24.07 -12.93
CA ASN A 1152 -38.79 -24.56 -13.55
C ASN A 1152 -37.58 -23.67 -13.22
N ALA A 1153 -37.74 -22.67 -12.35
CA ALA A 1153 -36.62 -21.83 -11.93
C ALA A 1153 -35.67 -22.65 -11.05
N ASP A 1154 -34.36 -22.54 -11.32
CA ASP A 1154 -33.34 -23.19 -10.50
C ASP A 1154 -33.43 -22.65 -9.05
N PRO A 1155 -33.73 -23.49 -8.04
CA PRO A 1155 -33.87 -23.06 -6.66
C PRO A 1155 -32.56 -22.52 -6.06
N HIS A 1156 -31.42 -22.74 -6.71
CA HIS A 1156 -30.10 -22.28 -6.28
C HIS A 1156 -29.55 -21.08 -7.06
N ARG A 1157 -30.37 -20.45 -7.92
CA ARG A 1157 -29.97 -19.26 -8.69
C ARG A 1157 -29.63 -18.07 -7.79
N THR A 1158 -28.64 -17.28 -8.20
CA THR A 1158 -28.20 -16.05 -7.49
C THR A 1158 -28.71 -14.75 -8.12
N ARG A 1159 -29.46 -14.84 -9.22
CA ARG A 1159 -30.09 -13.71 -9.90
C ARG A 1159 -31.59 -13.98 -10.08
N PRO A 1160 -32.45 -12.94 -9.98
CA PRO A 1160 -33.88 -13.11 -10.18
C PRO A 1160 -34.19 -13.50 -11.63
N VAL A 1161 -35.26 -14.28 -11.82
CA VAL A 1161 -35.78 -14.69 -13.14
C VAL A 1161 -37.27 -14.35 -13.26
N ALA A 1162 -37.82 -14.47 -14.47
CA ALA A 1162 -39.25 -14.29 -14.68
C ALA A 1162 -40.05 -15.28 -13.80
N GLY A 1163 -41.00 -14.76 -13.02
CA GLY A 1163 -41.72 -15.51 -11.99
C GLY A 1163 -41.19 -15.31 -10.57
N ASP A 1164 -40.07 -14.62 -10.39
CA ASP A 1164 -39.69 -14.11 -9.06
C ASP A 1164 -40.47 -12.83 -8.80
N VAL A 1165 -41.21 -12.80 -7.70
CA VAL A 1165 -42.08 -11.67 -7.33
C VAL A 1165 -41.87 -11.27 -5.88
N ARG A 1166 -41.94 -9.97 -5.62
CA ARG A 1166 -42.00 -9.39 -4.28
C ARG A 1166 -43.35 -8.69 -4.13
N LEU A 1167 -44.10 -9.04 -3.09
CA LEU A 1167 -45.36 -8.40 -2.72
C LEU A 1167 -45.11 -7.56 -1.48
N ILE A 1168 -45.50 -6.29 -1.51
CA ILE A 1168 -45.47 -5.39 -0.35
C ILE A 1168 -46.91 -5.09 0.04
N LEU A 1169 -47.31 -5.50 1.23
CA LEU A 1169 -48.62 -5.22 1.81
C LEU A 1169 -48.48 -4.08 2.80
N SER A 1170 -49.18 -2.98 2.55
CA SER A 1170 -49.07 -1.76 3.35
C SER A 1170 -50.37 -0.95 3.34
N VAL A 1171 -50.35 0.29 3.84
CA VAL A 1171 -51.44 1.26 3.77
C VAL A 1171 -50.97 2.47 2.95
N LEU A 1172 -51.69 2.85 1.91
CA LEU A 1172 -51.39 4.03 1.09
C LEU A 1172 -52.60 4.95 1.10
N SER A 1173 -52.41 6.21 1.51
CA SER A 1173 -53.50 7.19 1.66
C SER A 1173 -54.68 6.71 2.53
N GLY A 1174 -54.40 5.88 3.54
CA GLY A 1174 -55.40 5.36 4.49
C GLY A 1174 -56.12 4.08 4.05
N GLU A 1175 -55.83 3.55 2.86
CA GLU A 1175 -56.43 2.32 2.34
C GLU A 1175 -55.39 1.19 2.26
N PRO A 1176 -55.75 -0.09 2.52
CA PRO A 1176 -54.85 -1.22 2.32
C PRO A 1176 -54.42 -1.36 0.86
N VAL A 1177 -53.12 -1.56 0.64
CA VAL A 1177 -52.53 -1.75 -0.70
C VAL A 1177 -51.62 -2.99 -0.71
N CYS A 1178 -51.58 -3.67 -1.86
CA CYS A 1178 -50.60 -4.72 -2.15
C CYS A 1178 -49.88 -4.35 -3.45
N VAL A 1179 -48.59 -4.07 -3.36
CA VAL A 1179 -47.75 -3.67 -4.51
C VAL A 1179 -46.96 -4.88 -4.99
N LEU A 1180 -47.10 -5.20 -6.28
CA LEU A 1180 -46.38 -6.30 -6.93
C LEU A 1180 -45.13 -5.78 -7.64
N PHE A 1181 -43.97 -6.25 -7.21
CA PHE A 1181 -42.69 -6.01 -7.86
C PHE A 1181 -42.24 -7.25 -8.63
N GLN A 1182 -41.87 -7.04 -9.88
CA GLN A 1182 -41.34 -8.06 -10.78
C GLN A 1182 -39.92 -7.67 -11.21
N PRO A 1183 -38.88 -8.16 -10.50
CA PRO A 1183 -37.48 -7.85 -10.83
C PRO A 1183 -37.09 -8.26 -12.27
N VAL A 1184 -37.78 -9.25 -12.85
CA VAL A 1184 -37.64 -9.63 -14.25
C VAL A 1184 -39.03 -9.80 -14.87
N ARG A 1185 -39.37 -8.97 -15.87
CA ARG A 1185 -40.65 -9.06 -16.60
C ARG A 1185 -40.71 -10.34 -17.45
N ALA A 1186 -41.90 -10.94 -17.56
CA ALA A 1186 -42.15 -12.03 -18.49
C ALA A 1186 -42.19 -11.51 -19.94
N GLN A 1187 -41.70 -12.30 -20.91
CA GLN A 1187 -41.78 -11.93 -22.33
C GLN A 1187 -43.24 -11.89 -22.80
N GLY A 1188 -43.75 -10.69 -23.12
CA GLY A 1188 -45.06 -10.53 -23.78
C GLY A 1188 -45.90 -9.33 -23.33
N ASP A 1189 -45.62 -8.74 -22.16
CA ASP A 1189 -46.44 -7.62 -21.65
C ASP A 1189 -45.93 -6.26 -22.16
N HIS A 1190 -46.63 -5.69 -23.13
CA HIS A 1190 -46.42 -4.33 -23.63
C HIS A 1190 -47.44 -3.32 -23.04
N GLN A 1191 -46.89 -2.35 -22.27
CA GLN A 1191 -47.41 -1.03 -21.83
C GLN A 1191 -48.48 -0.93 -20.72
N PRO A 1192 -48.44 0.19 -19.96
CA PRO A 1192 -47.35 0.74 -19.16
C PRO A 1192 -47.39 0.19 -17.74
#